data_AF-A0A3E2VGB3-F1
#
_entry.id   AF-A0A3E2VGB3-F1
#
_cell.length_a   1.000
_cell.length_b   1.000
_cell.length_c   1.000
_cell.angle_alpha   90.00
_cell.angle_beta   90.00
_cell.angle_gamma   90.00
#
_symmetry.space_group_name_H-M   'P 1'
#
loop_
_entity.id
_entity.type
_entity.pdbx_description
1 polymer ?
#
loop_
_entity_poly.entity_id
_entity_poly.type
_entity_poly.pdbx_seq_one_letter_code
_entity_poly.pdbx_strand_id
1 'polypeptide(L)'
;MKKIVNTILSCMLIASCMTISPLKAEEQPISQDVSGLLDYTDEYGTNQGISKQQVVINKRSRSVQPKEVGYIAVFIEFPDKDVQKYHLDDPASLTAAENLMNGTNVSMTGSLGSGTVLSMKEYIKQYSYNKLDVTTKIFPYQDGKVVSHISSKPRTYYLKQSAENPDGYTPANKLAREKELITEAVNAIQAQVGEQFSADQLDTNHDGVIDAISFFVENKSAMESDEINWQDLLWSHKTENYIEPTILGKRVAVYNLINTYSNASPGGIFTQNRSSYGTIIHEYLHTCGLPDLYRATENGKPVGFYDIMASTKGANPQSFLSVMNDDILGWRSPLKEIKQSAETITVSKPQYRNTNEQNAVKLYSPLSEEEYFVAEYYSNPSFKVDNSYADSDGLLLYRVNEHGEWTNISGNPGQQNDYIYVFRPGDTQLNAGGGDLAKAILNKERPAFGKTLDQTAAVWDNETLYLSDGTNSGISIRVTAQDNGSITFDVNISEGLKGDGTKSDPYQITKPIDFSILKQKPSAYYKLMNDIDMNSIDDFQPVESFKGHFDGNNKVIRNVTMKNGEGFFPYIEYKAVVENIVFENLNVTNKQGGHTGSFAGSVQGTVRNVRVKSGSVSGGDSQNSMQGVGGFIGTLGMDGVVEDCYTGASVKSGVNIGGFIGLYQNGSIKYCYANGIVESGGAHTGGFIGGVYLIDGQIVKPVQSYYDMSATGQGKAIGDRDDSLGIVGYSLDKEIMLHNEEIRIPFTIDSNTIIPDLNISDIAIAVVNKKAMTICGVANGTTKLLASIPCGNNMIQLESKVIVNGIQESKPIVPEGISLNKRTIDISEGDHFQLIASISPSNASTGIHWTSDNENIVTVSANGYITAIASGEAIIHVRTDNHVEAVCRVIVKQREIPITSVSISNTYLSLVQGQDYNISATIYPSNTTMGKVIRWYSQNPEVAQIDSNGKIQAVSIGNATIIAESINGKRAECSIHVQKKEVPPIVSPPSSETPSVPDTTAPQVNKKAEGFYQLSRRVRIFSSPNASKYYRYDPFKRKWLGNMSKYNQKPLLLTREYVNASGTSYWSAYYNGKWIGYINSYALKNTVKKDTYFGWGENNSRYFNTPNPQNYWLYNAGSDKWLKRMTQYRNKKFMIKRSLARADGSLYYSCYLGNKWIGYVNSWGFQNQ
;
A
#
# COMPACT_ATOMS: atom_id res chain seq x y z
N MET A 1 -45.16 -47.72 -32.33
CA MET A 1 -45.04 -46.32 -31.92
C MET A 1 -43.97 -46.23 -30.83
N LYS A 2 -42.63 -46.19 -31.01
CA LYS A 2 -41.74 -45.58 -32.02
C LYS A 2 -42.24 -44.22 -32.51
N LYS A 3 -41.44 -43.20 -32.17
CA LYS A 3 -41.52 -41.78 -32.56
C LYS A 3 -42.61 -40.95 -31.87
N ILE A 4 -42.09 -39.93 -31.16
CA ILE A 4 -42.67 -38.59 -31.11
C ILE A 4 -43.99 -38.52 -30.34
N VAL A 5 -43.87 -38.49 -29.01
CA VAL A 5 -44.19 -37.29 -28.22
C VAL A 5 -43.26 -37.33 -26.98
N ASN A 6 -41.94 -37.21 -27.13
CA ASN A 6 -41.22 -35.93 -27.13
C ASN A 6 -42.10 -34.68 -27.13
N THR A 7 -41.81 -33.79 -26.19
CA THR A 7 -42.40 -32.47 -25.95
C THR A 7 -43.43 -32.51 -24.82
N ILE A 8 -42.98 -32.06 -23.64
CA ILE A 8 -43.78 -31.65 -22.49
C ILE A 8 -44.21 -32.80 -21.56
N LEU A 9 -43.27 -33.26 -20.74
CA LEU A 9 -43.50 -33.37 -19.30
C LEU A 9 -42.14 -33.42 -18.59
N SER A 10 -41.44 -32.29 -18.64
CA SER A 10 -40.18 -32.08 -17.93
C SER A 10 -40.43 -32.08 -16.42
N CYS A 11 -40.07 -33.22 -15.82
CA CYS A 11 -39.25 -33.34 -14.61
C CYS A 11 -39.77 -32.68 -13.31
N MET A 12 -40.71 -33.34 -12.64
CA MET A 12 -40.66 -33.51 -11.18
C MET A 12 -41.21 -34.91 -10.83
N LEU A 13 -40.31 -35.85 -10.55
CA LEU A 13 -40.60 -37.15 -9.91
C LEU A 13 -39.45 -37.46 -8.93
N ILE A 14 -39.73 -37.51 -7.62
CA ILE A 14 -40.10 -38.71 -6.80
C ILE A 14 -38.84 -39.39 -6.23
N ALA A 15 -38.64 -39.35 -4.90
CA ALA A 15 -39.02 -40.37 -3.90
C ALA A 15 -38.42 -41.77 -4.21
N SER A 16 -37.87 -42.55 -3.28
CA SER A 16 -38.56 -43.17 -2.13
C SER A 16 -37.57 -44.08 -1.37
N CYS A 17 -37.77 -44.25 -0.05
CA CYS A 17 -37.75 -45.49 0.76
C CYS A 17 -36.68 -46.60 0.49
N MET A 18 -36.00 -47.24 1.44
CA MET A 18 -36.26 -47.57 2.85
C MET A 18 -34.99 -48.24 3.47
N THR A 19 -34.70 -47.90 4.74
CA THR A 19 -34.16 -48.72 5.86
C THR A 19 -32.73 -49.32 5.90
N ILE A 20 -32.17 -49.25 7.13
CA ILE A 20 -31.11 -50.05 7.83
C ILE A 20 -29.63 -49.65 7.65
N SER A 21 -28.91 -49.46 8.78
CA SER A 21 -27.45 -49.23 8.94
C SER A 21 -26.64 -50.57 8.91
N PRO A 22 -25.29 -50.63 9.03
CA PRO A 22 -24.18 -49.67 8.79
C PRO A 22 -23.01 -50.27 7.94
N LEU A 23 -21.96 -49.44 7.71
CA LEU A 23 -20.55 -49.74 7.34
C LEU A 23 -20.09 -49.89 5.86
N LYS A 24 -19.07 -49.07 5.58
CA LYS A 24 -17.85 -49.25 4.76
C LYS A 24 -17.87 -49.00 3.24
N ALA A 25 -16.94 -48.10 2.87
CA ALA A 25 -16.26 -47.91 1.58
C ALA A 25 -17.20 -47.59 0.41
N GLU A 26 -16.91 -46.73 -0.57
CA GLU A 26 -15.67 -46.27 -1.19
C GLU A 26 -16.15 -45.21 -2.20
N GLU A 27 -15.42 -44.12 -2.40
CA GLU A 27 -15.38 -43.44 -3.71
C GLU A 27 -14.21 -42.44 -3.72
N GLN A 28 -13.07 -42.94 -4.16
CA GLN A 28 -12.20 -42.24 -5.12
C GLN A 28 -12.67 -42.64 -6.53
N PRO A 29 -12.24 -41.99 -7.63
CA PRO A 29 -11.68 -40.64 -7.80
C PRO A 29 -12.34 -39.88 -8.97
N ILE A 30 -12.00 -38.61 -9.18
CA ILE A 30 -11.58 -38.07 -10.49
C ILE A 30 -10.62 -36.90 -10.21
N SER A 31 -9.44 -37.04 -10.78
CA SER A 31 -8.32 -36.09 -10.83
C SER A 31 -8.62 -34.89 -11.73
N GLN A 32 -8.07 -33.72 -11.38
CA GLN A 32 -7.24 -32.94 -12.31
C GLN A 32 -6.42 -31.89 -11.55
N ASP A 33 -5.11 -32.05 -11.68
CA ASP A 33 -4.02 -31.06 -11.61
C ASP A 33 -4.02 -30.02 -10.50
N VAL A 34 -3.20 -30.29 -9.48
CA VAL A 34 -2.60 -29.23 -8.67
C VAL A 34 -1.09 -29.46 -8.61
N SER A 35 -0.39 -28.51 -9.22
CA SER A 35 1.05 -28.39 -9.39
C SER A 35 1.73 -27.88 -8.11
N GLY A 36 2.85 -28.50 -7.74
CA GLY A 36 4.07 -27.81 -7.31
C GLY A 36 4.20 -27.35 -5.85
N LEU A 37 5.09 -28.02 -5.13
CA LEU A 37 5.75 -27.66 -3.86
C LEU A 37 4.89 -27.27 -2.67
N LEU A 38 4.62 -28.30 -1.87
CA LEU A 38 4.43 -28.16 -0.44
C LEU A 38 5.78 -27.82 0.21
N ASP A 39 6.01 -26.53 0.44
CA ASP A 39 6.66 -26.08 1.67
C ASP A 39 5.76 -26.56 2.83
N TYR A 40 6.32 -27.18 3.87
CA TYR A 40 5.53 -27.63 5.03
C TYR A 40 5.08 -26.44 5.92
N THR A 41 4.77 -25.31 5.31
CA THR A 41 4.08 -24.15 5.90
C THR A 41 2.56 -24.23 5.72
N ASP A 42 2.03 -25.04 4.80
CA ASP A 42 0.58 -25.08 4.52
C ASP A 42 -0.25 -25.99 5.45
N GLU A 43 0.38 -26.77 6.34
CA GLU A 43 -0.36 -27.44 7.43
C GLU A 43 -0.53 -26.54 8.67
N TYR A 44 0.12 -25.36 8.70
CA TYR A 44 -0.01 -24.37 9.77
C TYR A 44 -0.05 -22.92 9.26
N GLY A 45 -1.06 -22.61 8.45
CA GLY A 45 -1.75 -21.32 8.46
C GLY A 45 -1.11 -20.17 7.68
N THR A 46 -1.30 -20.16 6.36
CA THR A 46 -1.29 -18.94 5.55
C THR A 46 -2.72 -18.39 5.47
N ASN A 47 -3.00 -17.38 6.30
CA ASN A 47 -4.12 -16.46 6.05
C ASN A 47 -3.69 -15.00 6.26
N GLN A 48 -2.39 -14.72 6.23
CA GLN A 48 -1.84 -13.38 6.11
C GLN A 48 -0.63 -13.45 5.20
N GLY A 49 -0.73 -12.74 4.08
CA GLY A 49 0.33 -12.63 3.09
C GLY A 49 1.65 -12.21 3.73
N ILE A 50 2.73 -12.63 3.10
CA ILE A 50 4.10 -12.33 3.48
C ILE A 50 4.31 -10.82 3.29
N SER A 51 3.96 -10.04 4.31
CA SER A 51 4.40 -8.64 4.43
C SER A 51 5.84 -8.62 4.95
N LYS A 52 6.55 -7.49 4.78
CA LYS A 52 7.94 -7.13 5.19
C LYS A 52 8.51 -7.70 6.51
N GLN A 53 7.74 -8.42 7.31
CA GLN A 53 8.13 -9.12 8.54
C GLN A 53 8.48 -10.60 8.36
N GLN A 54 8.34 -11.19 7.17
CA GLN A 54 8.44 -12.65 6.96
C GLN A 54 9.39 -13.17 5.87
N VAL A 55 10.40 -12.39 5.45
CA VAL A 55 11.72 -13.04 5.49
C VAL A 55 11.97 -13.17 6.98
N VAL A 56 11.71 -14.35 7.55
CA VAL A 56 12.11 -14.62 8.92
C VAL A 56 13.62 -14.41 8.92
N ILE A 57 14.07 -13.22 9.30
CA ILE A 57 15.47 -12.94 9.59
C ILE A 57 15.76 -13.90 10.73
N ASN A 58 16.24 -15.09 10.37
CA ASN A 58 16.61 -16.09 11.31
C ASN A 58 17.77 -15.48 12.08
N LYS A 59 17.50 -15.07 13.32
CA LYS A 59 18.44 -14.29 14.15
C LYS A 59 19.70 -15.07 14.51
N ARG A 60 19.84 -16.30 14.03
CA ARG A 60 20.96 -17.23 14.25
C ARG A 60 22.32 -16.62 13.85
N SER A 61 22.38 -15.86 12.76
CA SER A 61 23.64 -15.43 12.14
C SER A 61 24.08 -13.98 12.44
N ARG A 62 23.23 -13.15 13.08
CA ARG A 62 23.55 -11.74 13.39
C ARG A 62 24.28 -11.61 14.74
N SER A 63 25.52 -12.08 14.79
CA SER A 63 26.45 -11.79 15.89
C SER A 63 27.48 -10.72 15.47
N VAL A 64 27.77 -9.77 16.36
CA VAL A 64 28.80 -8.74 16.16
C VAL A 64 30.21 -9.30 16.44
N GLN A 65 30.30 -10.40 17.20
CA GLN A 65 31.57 -11.03 17.56
C GLN A 65 31.80 -12.30 16.74
N PRO A 66 33.06 -12.57 16.33
CA PRO A 66 33.46 -13.89 15.84
C PRO A 66 32.99 -14.98 16.79
N LYS A 67 32.31 -15.99 16.26
CA LYS A 67 31.80 -17.12 17.05
C LYS A 67 32.28 -18.43 16.45
N GLU A 68 32.68 -19.34 17.34
CA GLU A 68 32.84 -20.73 17.00
C GLU A 68 31.47 -21.42 17.14
N VAL A 69 30.98 -22.01 16.05
CA VAL A 69 29.74 -22.77 16.01
C VAL A 69 30.07 -24.26 15.92
N GLY A 70 29.57 -25.03 16.88
CA GLY A 70 29.64 -26.49 16.83
C GLY A 70 28.63 -27.02 15.82
N TYR A 71 29.10 -27.78 14.85
CA TYR A 71 28.27 -28.42 13.82
C TYR A 71 28.26 -29.93 14.03
N ILE A 72 27.06 -30.47 14.26
CA ILE A 72 26.86 -31.91 14.45
C ILE A 72 26.56 -32.55 13.09
N ALA A 73 27.44 -33.44 12.63
CA ALA A 73 27.20 -34.29 11.47
C ALA A 73 26.84 -35.70 11.93
N VAL A 74 25.69 -36.22 11.53
CA VAL A 74 25.23 -37.55 11.93
C VAL A 74 25.18 -38.45 10.70
N PHE A 75 25.93 -39.55 10.70
CA PHE A 75 25.92 -40.51 9.60
C PHE A 75 24.84 -41.57 9.86
N ILE A 76 24.00 -41.80 8.85
CA ILE A 76 22.87 -42.74 8.91
C ILE A 76 23.00 -43.72 7.75
N GLU A 77 22.93 -45.00 8.11
CA GLU A 77 22.87 -46.14 7.18
C GLU A 77 21.58 -46.94 7.42
N PHE A 78 21.26 -47.84 6.48
CA PHE A 78 20.05 -48.65 6.54
C PHE A 78 20.38 -50.14 6.64
N PRO A 79 19.51 -50.96 7.27
CA PRO A 79 19.74 -52.39 7.48
C PRO A 79 19.51 -53.23 6.21
N ASP A 80 19.34 -52.59 5.04
CA ASP A 80 19.22 -53.29 3.77
C ASP A 80 20.48 -54.11 3.49
N LYS A 81 20.36 -55.20 2.73
CA LYS A 81 21.54 -55.98 2.32
C LYS A 81 22.54 -55.06 1.64
N ASP A 82 23.81 -55.18 2.02
CA ASP A 82 24.89 -54.38 1.47
C ASP A 82 24.92 -54.47 -0.07
N VAL A 83 24.46 -53.39 -0.68
CA VAL A 83 24.34 -53.20 -2.14
C VAL A 83 25.36 -52.16 -2.62
N GLN A 84 26.25 -51.69 -1.74
CA GLN A 84 27.22 -50.63 -1.99
C GLN A 84 28.63 -51.16 -1.84
N LYS A 85 29.60 -50.49 -2.49
CA LYS A 85 31.02 -50.84 -2.35
C LYS A 85 31.73 -50.00 -1.28
N TYR A 86 31.19 -48.81 -0.99
CA TYR A 86 31.78 -47.87 -0.06
C TYR A 86 30.68 -47.25 0.82
N HIS A 87 30.92 -47.25 2.13
CA HIS A 87 30.01 -46.76 3.16
C HIS A 87 30.43 -45.40 3.71
N LEU A 88 29.54 -44.76 4.49
CA LEU A 88 29.85 -43.45 5.08
C LEU A 88 30.90 -43.56 6.19
N ASP A 89 30.94 -44.68 6.91
CA ASP A 89 31.90 -44.96 7.98
C ASP A 89 33.17 -45.69 7.53
N ASP A 90 33.33 -45.92 6.22
CA ASP A 90 34.59 -46.42 5.67
C ASP A 90 35.76 -45.46 5.97
N PRO A 91 36.98 -45.97 6.23
CA PRO A 91 38.14 -45.12 6.53
C PRO A 91 38.43 -44.04 5.48
N ALA A 92 38.20 -44.33 4.20
CA ALA A 92 38.39 -43.37 3.11
C ALA A 92 37.30 -42.28 3.11
N SER A 93 36.05 -42.65 3.38
CA SER A 93 34.90 -41.73 3.49
C SER A 93 35.04 -40.80 4.70
N LEU A 94 35.43 -41.35 5.85
CA LEU A 94 35.70 -40.55 7.06
C LEU A 94 36.85 -39.57 6.86
N THR A 95 37.96 -40.01 6.24
CA THR A 95 39.08 -39.12 5.93
C THR A 95 38.66 -37.99 4.99
N ALA A 96 37.85 -38.30 3.97
CA ALA A 96 37.34 -37.31 3.03
C ALA A 96 36.36 -36.33 3.70
N ALA A 97 35.45 -36.82 4.53
CA ALA A 97 34.51 -35.99 5.29
C ALA A 97 35.25 -35.05 6.25
N GLU A 98 36.24 -35.56 6.98
CA GLU A 98 37.03 -34.72 7.90
C GLU A 98 37.79 -33.62 7.15
N ASN A 99 38.43 -33.96 6.02
CA ASN A 99 39.10 -32.98 5.17
C ASN A 99 38.11 -31.94 4.62
N LEU A 100 36.92 -32.37 4.19
CA LEU A 100 35.90 -31.48 3.63
C LEU A 100 35.32 -30.53 4.68
N MET A 101 35.02 -31.03 5.86
CA MET A 101 34.25 -30.31 6.86
C MET A 101 35.15 -29.46 7.77
N ASN A 102 36.36 -29.94 8.08
CA ASN A 102 37.26 -29.32 9.07
C ASN A 102 38.65 -28.94 8.52
N GLY A 103 39.02 -29.43 7.34
CA GLY A 103 40.32 -29.14 6.72
C GLY A 103 40.46 -27.68 6.26
N THR A 104 41.53 -27.38 5.53
CA THR A 104 41.75 -26.05 4.92
C THR A 104 41.35 -26.03 3.46
N ASN A 105 41.88 -26.98 2.69
CA ASN A 105 41.68 -27.14 1.27
C ASN A 105 41.37 -28.62 0.98
N VAL A 106 40.56 -28.86 -0.05
CA VAL A 106 40.06 -30.18 -0.39
C VAL A 106 40.31 -30.44 -1.87
N SER A 107 40.83 -31.62 -2.19
CA SER A 107 40.93 -32.08 -3.57
C SER A 107 39.55 -32.54 -4.03
N MET A 108 39.07 -31.97 -5.13
CA MET A 108 37.73 -32.20 -5.63
C MET A 108 37.76 -32.57 -7.11
N THR A 109 36.99 -33.58 -7.50
CA THR A 109 36.92 -34.03 -8.91
C THR A 109 35.59 -33.68 -9.54
N GLY A 110 35.64 -32.94 -10.64
CA GLY A 110 34.52 -32.48 -11.45
C GLY A 110 34.47 -33.11 -12.85
N SER A 111 33.50 -32.70 -13.67
CA SER A 111 33.42 -33.13 -15.08
C SER A 111 34.51 -32.52 -15.96
N LEU A 112 35.08 -31.38 -15.54
CA LEU A 112 36.19 -30.71 -16.22
C LEU A 112 37.58 -31.09 -15.68
N GLY A 113 37.67 -31.96 -14.67
CA GLY A 113 38.95 -32.43 -14.08
C GLY A 113 38.98 -32.31 -12.56
N SER A 114 40.15 -32.54 -11.95
CA SER A 114 40.36 -32.41 -10.51
C SER A 114 41.11 -31.12 -10.16
N GLY A 115 40.76 -30.51 -9.02
CA GLY A 115 41.36 -29.28 -8.54
C GLY A 115 41.20 -29.12 -7.02
N THR A 116 41.68 -28.00 -6.50
CA THR A 116 41.61 -27.68 -5.07
C THR A 116 40.54 -26.64 -4.80
N VAL A 117 39.70 -26.91 -3.80
CA VAL A 117 38.60 -26.07 -3.35
C VAL A 117 38.73 -25.80 -1.85
N LEU A 118 38.04 -24.78 -1.33
CA LEU A 118 38.00 -24.54 0.12
C LEU A 118 37.32 -25.72 0.82
N SER A 119 37.66 -25.96 2.09
CA SER A 119 36.79 -26.77 2.95
C SER A 119 35.50 -26.00 3.28
N MET A 120 34.49 -26.68 3.82
CA MET A 120 33.29 -26.03 4.33
C MET A 120 33.63 -25.00 5.43
N LYS A 121 34.53 -25.35 6.35
CA LYS A 121 35.00 -24.46 7.41
C LYS A 121 35.60 -23.17 6.85
N GLU A 122 36.55 -23.29 5.92
CA GLU A 122 37.21 -22.12 5.32
C GLU A 122 36.26 -21.32 4.43
N TYR A 123 35.32 -21.99 3.75
CA TYR A 123 34.26 -21.31 3.00
C TYR A 123 33.40 -20.42 3.91
N ILE A 124 32.81 -20.98 4.98
CA ILE A 124 31.96 -20.21 5.90
C ILE A 124 32.77 -19.09 6.55
N LYS A 125 34.01 -19.36 6.94
CA LYS A 125 34.91 -18.35 7.53
C LYS A 125 35.22 -17.21 6.57
N GLN A 126 35.54 -17.53 5.32
CA GLN A 126 35.80 -16.52 4.29
C GLN A 126 34.54 -15.67 4.04
N TYR A 127 33.44 -16.29 3.62
CA TYR A 127 32.24 -15.54 3.19
C TYR A 127 31.46 -14.88 4.33
N SER A 128 31.75 -15.23 5.59
CA SER A 128 31.29 -14.52 6.80
C SER A 128 32.22 -13.40 7.26
N TYR A 129 33.28 -13.07 6.52
CA TYR A 129 34.28 -12.06 6.91
C TYR A 129 34.92 -12.38 8.28
N ASN A 130 35.25 -13.66 8.50
CA ASN A 130 35.78 -14.20 9.76
C ASN A 130 34.83 -14.05 10.97
N LYS A 131 33.53 -13.84 10.76
CA LYS A 131 32.55 -13.76 11.86
C LYS A 131 32.07 -15.13 12.35
N LEU A 132 32.13 -16.15 11.50
CA LEU A 132 31.80 -17.52 11.88
C LEU A 132 32.99 -18.43 11.62
N ASP A 133 33.37 -19.18 12.64
CA ASP A 133 34.27 -20.32 12.53
C ASP A 133 33.47 -21.57 12.86
N VAL A 134 33.57 -22.61 12.03
CA VAL A 134 32.74 -23.83 12.17
C VAL A 134 33.64 -24.99 12.54
N THR A 135 33.27 -25.69 13.61
CA THR A 135 33.94 -26.93 14.02
C THR A 135 32.93 -28.06 13.90
N THR A 136 33.20 -29.00 12.98
CA THR A 136 32.31 -30.15 12.73
C THR A 136 32.77 -31.37 13.52
N LYS A 137 31.84 -32.12 14.10
CA LYS A 137 32.10 -33.46 14.65
C LYS A 137 31.12 -34.46 14.08
N ILE A 138 31.64 -35.63 13.70
CA ILE A 138 30.88 -36.72 13.06
C ILE A 138 30.51 -37.74 14.12
N PHE A 139 29.23 -38.11 14.15
CA PHE A 139 28.63 -39.06 15.10
C PHE A 139 27.83 -40.14 14.36
N PRO A 140 27.58 -41.30 14.99
CA PRO A 140 28.05 -41.75 16.31
C PRO A 140 29.50 -42.25 16.38
N TYR A 141 29.98 -42.51 17.60
CA TYR A 141 31.22 -43.22 17.90
C TYR A 141 30.97 -44.60 18.52
N GLN A 142 31.81 -45.58 18.18
CA GLN A 142 31.93 -46.87 18.84
C GLN A 142 33.41 -47.22 19.01
N ASP A 143 33.83 -47.56 20.24
CA ASP A 143 35.24 -47.86 20.59
C ASP A 143 36.24 -46.79 20.13
N GLY A 144 35.83 -45.51 20.19
CA GLY A 144 36.64 -44.37 19.79
C GLY A 144 36.77 -44.15 18.27
N LYS A 145 36.03 -44.90 17.45
CA LYS A 145 35.95 -44.73 15.99
C LYS A 145 34.57 -44.22 15.59
N VAL A 146 34.51 -43.37 14.58
CA VAL A 146 33.23 -42.96 13.98
C VAL A 146 32.62 -44.17 13.28
N VAL A 147 31.33 -44.40 13.49
CA VAL A 147 30.51 -45.42 12.83
C VAL A 147 29.19 -44.79 12.39
N SER A 148 28.46 -45.42 11.49
CA SER A 148 27.13 -44.95 11.11
C SER A 148 26.05 -45.44 12.09
N HIS A 149 25.01 -44.63 12.28
CA HIS A 149 23.78 -45.09 12.94
C HIS A 149 22.96 -45.92 11.94
N ILE A 150 22.80 -47.21 12.22
CA ILE A 150 21.95 -48.09 11.41
C ILE A 150 20.49 -47.90 11.85
N SER A 151 19.66 -47.39 10.94
CA SER A 151 18.22 -47.20 11.14
C SER A 151 17.51 -48.52 11.48
N SER A 152 16.49 -48.47 12.35
CA SER A 152 15.65 -49.61 12.70
C SER A 152 14.74 -50.09 11.56
N LYS A 153 14.57 -49.26 10.51
CA LYS A 153 13.76 -49.55 9.32
C LYS A 153 14.64 -49.59 8.05
N PRO A 154 14.30 -50.45 7.07
CA PRO A 154 14.97 -50.45 5.77
C PRO A 154 14.74 -49.14 5.02
N ARG A 155 15.62 -48.80 4.09
CA ARG A 155 15.55 -47.61 3.23
C ARG A 155 14.24 -47.52 2.46
N THR A 156 13.71 -48.66 1.99
CA THR A 156 12.43 -48.72 1.26
C THR A 156 11.26 -48.17 2.07
N TYR A 157 11.31 -48.25 3.40
CA TYR A 157 10.34 -47.63 4.29
C TYR A 157 10.34 -46.09 4.20
N TYR A 158 11.46 -45.48 3.82
CA TYR A 158 11.56 -44.03 3.66
C TYR A 158 11.50 -43.56 2.21
N LEU A 159 11.31 -44.49 1.26
CA LEU A 159 11.03 -44.19 -0.15
C LEU A 159 9.53 -44.02 -0.40
N LYS A 160 9.17 -43.32 -1.46
CA LYS A 160 7.78 -43.05 -1.84
C LYS A 160 7.02 -44.36 -2.08
N GLN A 161 5.75 -44.40 -1.69
CA GLN A 161 4.89 -45.54 -1.97
C GLN A 161 4.66 -45.68 -3.49
N SER A 162 4.88 -46.89 -4.00
CA SER A 162 4.60 -47.27 -5.40
C SER A 162 4.05 -48.70 -5.46
N ALA A 163 3.72 -49.19 -6.66
CA ALA A 163 3.32 -50.59 -6.85
C ALA A 163 4.46 -51.56 -6.48
N GLU A 164 5.71 -51.15 -6.70
CA GLU A 164 6.95 -51.88 -6.41
C GLU A 164 7.42 -51.68 -4.96
N ASN A 165 6.99 -50.60 -4.29
CA ASN A 165 7.29 -50.31 -2.88
C ASN A 165 5.99 -50.02 -2.09
N PRO A 166 5.19 -51.06 -1.78
CA PRO A 166 3.89 -50.88 -1.11
C PRO A 166 4.03 -50.36 0.33
N ASP A 167 5.16 -50.63 0.98
CA ASP A 167 5.46 -50.19 2.35
C ASP A 167 6.07 -48.77 2.43
N GLY A 168 6.27 -48.12 1.28
CA GLY A 168 6.78 -46.75 1.18
C GLY A 168 5.86 -45.69 1.82
N TYR A 169 6.36 -44.45 1.91
CA TYR A 169 5.62 -43.37 2.54
C TYR A 169 4.54 -42.80 1.63
N THR A 170 3.47 -42.32 2.24
CA THR A 170 2.42 -41.54 1.60
C THR A 170 2.60 -40.07 1.95
N PRO A 171 2.04 -39.13 1.17
CA PRO A 171 2.09 -37.71 1.52
C PRO A 171 1.62 -37.42 2.95
N ALA A 172 0.64 -38.17 3.46
CA ALA A 172 0.08 -37.99 4.81
C ALA A 172 1.00 -38.47 5.95
N ASN A 173 1.92 -39.41 5.71
CA ASN A 173 2.82 -39.94 6.75
C ASN A 173 4.30 -39.59 6.53
N LYS A 174 4.64 -38.90 5.43
CA LYS A 174 5.99 -38.48 5.08
C LYS A 174 6.72 -37.82 6.27
N LEU A 175 6.12 -36.78 6.84
CA LEU A 175 6.71 -36.05 7.97
C LEU A 175 6.88 -36.93 9.23
N ALA A 176 5.93 -37.82 9.49
CA ALA A 176 6.00 -38.71 10.65
C ALA A 176 7.19 -39.68 10.51
N ARG A 177 7.42 -40.22 9.31
CA ARG A 177 8.54 -41.13 9.04
C ARG A 177 9.88 -40.41 9.10
N GLU A 178 9.98 -39.18 8.58
CA GLU A 178 11.19 -38.39 8.74
C GLU A 178 11.49 -38.13 10.22
N LYS A 179 10.47 -37.71 11.01
CA LYS A 179 10.62 -37.53 12.45
C LYS A 179 11.04 -38.81 13.17
N GLU A 180 10.53 -39.98 12.76
CA GLU A 180 10.95 -41.28 13.29
C GLU A 180 12.46 -41.50 13.07
N LEU A 181 12.93 -41.37 11.83
CA LEU A 181 14.35 -41.55 11.47
C LEU A 181 15.26 -40.60 12.24
N ILE A 182 14.90 -39.31 12.28
CA ILE A 182 15.71 -38.29 12.94
C ILE A 182 15.70 -38.47 14.46
N THR A 183 14.55 -38.82 15.05
CA THR A 183 14.46 -39.11 16.49
C THR A 183 15.35 -40.29 16.87
N GLU A 184 15.36 -41.35 16.06
CA GLU A 184 16.22 -42.52 16.27
C GLU A 184 17.71 -42.13 16.28
N ALA A 185 18.14 -41.40 15.25
CA ALA A 185 19.51 -40.94 15.11
C ALA A 185 19.94 -40.00 16.24
N VAL A 186 19.08 -39.06 16.65
CA VAL A 186 19.37 -38.13 17.77
C VAL A 186 19.54 -38.90 19.08
N ASN A 187 18.68 -39.89 19.37
CA ASN A 187 18.80 -40.72 20.58
C ASN A 187 20.16 -41.45 20.62
N ALA A 188 20.65 -41.94 19.48
CA ALA A 188 21.92 -42.66 19.40
C ALA A 188 23.14 -41.79 19.75
N ILE A 189 23.07 -40.48 19.48
CA ILE A 189 24.22 -39.58 19.65
C ILE A 189 24.14 -38.69 20.89
N GLN A 190 22.95 -38.56 21.50
CA GLN A 190 22.63 -37.52 22.50
C GLN A 190 23.66 -37.43 23.64
N ALA A 191 24.10 -38.58 24.16
CA ALA A 191 25.09 -38.64 25.24
C ALA A 191 26.52 -38.33 24.75
N GLN A 192 26.87 -38.76 23.54
CA GLN A 192 28.21 -38.62 22.96
C GLN A 192 28.52 -37.16 22.59
N VAL A 193 27.52 -36.41 22.13
CA VAL A 193 27.70 -35.00 21.74
C VAL A 193 28.22 -34.15 22.92
N GLY A 194 27.78 -34.46 24.14
CA GLY A 194 28.22 -33.76 25.35
C GLY A 194 29.69 -33.95 25.70
N GLU A 195 30.37 -34.93 25.11
CA GLU A 195 31.80 -35.15 25.28
C GLU A 195 32.64 -34.28 24.34
N GLN A 196 32.06 -33.80 23.24
CA GLN A 196 32.76 -33.07 22.17
C GLN A 196 32.42 -31.58 22.11
N PHE A 197 31.19 -31.21 22.51
CA PHE A 197 30.71 -29.83 22.47
C PHE A 197 30.12 -29.39 23.80
N SER A 198 30.24 -28.09 24.07
CA SER A 198 29.47 -27.42 25.13
C SER A 198 28.10 -26.96 24.62
N ALA A 199 27.15 -26.77 25.53
CA ALA A 199 25.82 -26.28 25.19
C ALA A 199 25.85 -24.86 24.56
N ASP A 200 26.85 -24.04 24.87
CA ASP A 200 27.02 -22.70 24.32
C ASP A 200 27.58 -22.72 22.88
N GLN A 201 28.41 -23.72 22.54
CA GLN A 201 28.90 -23.92 21.16
C GLN A 201 27.79 -24.40 20.22
N LEU A 202 26.79 -25.10 20.75
CA LEU A 202 25.65 -25.62 19.97
C LEU A 202 24.47 -24.65 19.89
N ASP A 203 24.39 -23.66 20.77
CA ASP A 203 23.34 -22.64 20.83
C ASP A 203 23.99 -21.29 21.17
N THR A 204 24.74 -20.78 20.21
CA THR A 204 25.53 -19.56 20.33
C THR A 204 24.65 -18.32 20.37
N ASN A 205 23.42 -18.40 19.86
CA ASN A 205 22.47 -17.29 19.84
C ASN A 205 21.55 -17.28 21.10
N HIS A 206 21.57 -18.36 21.88
CA HIS A 206 20.84 -18.58 23.13
C HIS A 206 19.31 -18.60 22.97
N ASP A 207 18.78 -19.12 21.87
CA ASP A 207 17.35 -19.33 21.62
C ASP A 207 16.84 -20.69 22.13
N GLY A 208 17.74 -21.55 22.62
CA GLY A 208 17.43 -22.88 23.13
C GLY A 208 17.30 -23.95 22.05
N VAL A 209 17.65 -23.64 20.81
CA VAL A 209 17.67 -24.55 19.66
C VAL A 209 19.12 -24.76 19.22
N ILE A 210 19.44 -25.95 18.72
CA ILE A 210 20.75 -26.21 18.13
C ILE A 210 20.90 -25.36 16.86
N ASP A 211 22.01 -24.63 16.78
CA ASP A 211 22.34 -23.72 15.68
C ASP A 211 22.50 -24.48 14.37
N ALA A 212 23.28 -25.58 14.36
CA ALA A 212 23.56 -26.39 13.18
C ALA A 212 23.69 -27.89 13.47
N ILE A 213 22.87 -28.70 12.78
CA ILE A 213 22.93 -30.17 12.80
C ILE A 213 22.44 -30.71 11.45
N SER A 214 23.16 -31.69 10.91
CA SER A 214 22.80 -32.36 9.65
C SER A 214 22.89 -33.86 9.75
N PHE A 215 21.97 -34.53 9.07
CA PHE A 215 21.86 -35.98 8.99
C PHE A 215 22.21 -36.43 7.58
N PHE A 216 23.38 -37.05 7.43
CA PHE A 216 23.88 -37.59 6.17
C PHE A 216 23.34 -39.00 6.00
N VAL A 217 22.42 -39.14 5.06
CA VAL A 217 21.70 -40.38 4.81
C VAL A 217 22.34 -41.10 3.64
N GLU A 218 22.85 -42.30 3.88
CA GLU A 218 23.48 -43.13 2.86
C GLU A 218 22.51 -43.41 1.70
N ASN A 219 23.02 -43.37 0.46
CA ASN A 219 22.22 -43.68 -0.73
C ASN A 219 22.14 -45.21 -1.01
N LYS A 220 21.60 -45.65 -2.15
CA LYS A 220 21.94 -46.92 -2.79
C LYS A 220 23.04 -46.73 -3.86
N SER A 221 23.72 -47.80 -4.25
CA SER A 221 24.89 -47.80 -5.16
C SER A 221 24.68 -46.99 -6.45
N ALA A 222 25.77 -46.44 -6.97
CA ALA A 222 25.83 -45.62 -8.18
C ALA A 222 25.22 -46.22 -9.46
N MET A 223 25.02 -47.54 -9.50
CA MET A 223 24.51 -48.25 -10.67
C MET A 223 23.00 -48.55 -10.58
N GLU A 224 22.35 -48.22 -9.47
CA GLU A 224 20.91 -48.36 -9.25
C GLU A 224 20.35 -47.02 -8.74
N SER A 225 19.54 -46.33 -9.54
CA SER A 225 18.88 -45.10 -9.11
C SER A 225 17.78 -45.43 -8.10
N ASP A 226 17.77 -44.77 -6.94
CA ASP A 226 16.64 -44.81 -6.00
C ASP A 226 15.46 -43.94 -6.48
N GLU A 227 15.59 -43.28 -7.65
CA GLU A 227 14.58 -42.38 -8.25
C GLU A 227 14.03 -41.31 -7.30
N ILE A 228 14.83 -40.89 -6.31
CA ILE A 228 14.46 -39.85 -5.36
C ILE A 228 14.37 -38.52 -6.10
N ASN A 229 13.16 -38.01 -6.19
CA ASN A 229 12.85 -36.75 -6.86
C ASN A 229 12.85 -35.58 -5.89
N TRP A 230 12.93 -34.40 -6.46
CA TRP A 230 12.55 -33.14 -5.82
C TRP A 230 11.17 -33.30 -5.16
N GLN A 231 11.07 -33.04 -3.85
CA GLN A 231 9.93 -33.30 -2.94
C GLN A 231 9.87 -34.68 -2.26
N ASP A 232 10.79 -35.61 -2.52
CA ASP A 232 10.79 -36.87 -1.79
C ASP A 232 11.40 -36.75 -0.38
N LEU A 233 11.05 -37.68 0.52
CA LEU A 233 11.46 -37.62 1.94
C LEU A 233 12.98 -37.60 2.09
N LEU A 234 13.65 -38.48 1.36
CA LEU A 234 15.11 -38.59 1.39
C LEU A 234 15.81 -37.65 0.40
N TRP A 235 15.11 -36.67 -0.19
CA TRP A 235 15.78 -35.62 -0.97
C TRP A 235 16.58 -34.72 -0.01
N SER A 236 17.67 -34.08 -0.43
CA SER A 236 18.39 -33.16 0.46
C SER A 236 17.55 -31.92 0.70
N HIS A 237 17.32 -31.56 1.96
CA HIS A 237 16.52 -30.38 2.33
C HIS A 237 16.77 -29.97 3.79
N LYS A 238 16.48 -28.70 4.08
CA LYS A 238 16.38 -28.15 5.43
C LYS A 238 14.94 -28.28 5.95
N THR A 239 14.81 -28.73 7.19
CA THR A 239 13.52 -28.93 7.86
C THR A 239 13.42 -28.08 9.12
N GLU A 240 12.26 -27.46 9.36
CA GLU A 240 11.92 -26.78 10.62
C GLU A 240 10.89 -27.59 11.42
N ASN A 241 11.34 -28.64 12.10
CA ASN A 241 10.49 -29.49 12.91
C ASN A 241 11.11 -29.81 14.25
N TYR A 242 10.31 -29.75 15.32
CA TYR A 242 10.73 -30.17 16.65
C TYR A 242 10.91 -31.69 16.70
N ILE A 243 12.09 -32.11 17.14
CA ILE A 243 12.43 -33.48 17.46
C ILE A 243 12.58 -33.58 18.99
N GLU A 244 11.94 -34.58 19.57
CA GLU A 244 12.20 -35.03 20.94
C GLU A 244 13.10 -36.26 20.79
N PRO A 245 14.36 -36.30 21.29
CA PRO A 245 14.89 -35.67 22.51
C PRO A 245 15.78 -34.42 22.30
N THR A 246 16.20 -33.76 23.41
CA THR A 246 17.12 -32.60 23.40
C THR A 246 18.60 -32.99 23.56
N ILE A 247 19.53 -32.35 22.86
CA ILE A 247 20.98 -32.55 23.08
C ILE A 247 21.49 -31.44 24.00
N LEU A 248 22.12 -31.79 25.13
CA LEU A 248 22.59 -30.83 26.15
C LEU A 248 21.51 -29.82 26.59
N GLY A 249 20.24 -30.26 26.64
CA GLY A 249 19.10 -29.40 26.98
C GLY A 249 18.68 -28.41 25.89
N LYS A 250 19.29 -28.49 24.70
CA LYS A 250 18.94 -27.71 23.50
C LYS A 250 18.08 -28.54 22.56
N ARG A 251 17.11 -27.91 21.91
CA ARG A 251 16.17 -28.58 21.00
C ARG A 251 16.80 -28.79 19.63
N VAL A 252 16.59 -29.96 19.05
CA VAL A 252 16.76 -30.16 17.61
C VAL A 252 15.45 -29.70 16.97
N ALA A 253 15.45 -28.51 16.35
CA ALA A 253 14.24 -27.95 15.73
C ALA A 253 14.45 -27.46 14.29
N VAL A 254 15.70 -27.21 13.90
CA VAL A 254 16.08 -26.92 12.52
C VAL A 254 17.27 -27.79 12.22
N TYR A 255 17.15 -28.62 11.20
CA TYR A 255 18.18 -29.56 10.79
C TYR A 255 18.16 -29.75 9.29
N ASN A 256 19.26 -30.23 8.74
CA ASN A 256 19.33 -30.59 7.33
C ASN A 256 19.35 -32.10 7.20
N LEU A 257 18.58 -32.63 6.26
CA LEU A 257 18.71 -33.99 5.77
C LEU A 257 19.51 -33.93 4.47
N ILE A 258 20.65 -34.61 4.42
CA ILE A 258 21.56 -34.60 3.27
C ILE A 258 21.62 -36.02 2.71
N ASN A 259 21.09 -36.21 1.52
CA ASN A 259 21.27 -37.45 0.79
C ASN A 259 22.69 -37.48 0.20
N THR A 260 23.45 -38.54 0.47
CA THR A 260 24.86 -38.59 0.05
C THR A 260 25.07 -39.01 -1.39
N TYR A 261 24.02 -39.04 -2.23
CA TYR A 261 24.05 -39.24 -3.69
C TYR A 261 25.26 -40.07 -4.21
N SER A 262 25.09 -41.38 -4.42
CA SER A 262 26.07 -42.29 -5.04
C SER A 262 27.48 -42.33 -4.40
N ASN A 263 27.73 -43.32 -3.53
CA ASN A 263 29.06 -43.63 -2.98
C ASN A 263 29.86 -44.57 -3.91
N ALA A 264 29.88 -44.33 -5.22
CA ALA A 264 30.52 -45.23 -6.21
C ALA A 264 32.05 -45.39 -6.06
N SER A 265 32.69 -44.51 -5.31
CA SER A 265 34.14 -44.37 -5.22
C SER A 265 34.59 -44.15 -3.78
N PRO A 266 35.85 -44.47 -3.43
CA PRO A 266 36.41 -44.13 -2.13
C PRO A 266 36.22 -42.63 -1.84
N GLY A 267 35.66 -42.31 -0.67
CA GLY A 267 35.37 -40.92 -0.28
C GLY A 267 33.97 -40.40 -0.65
N GLY A 268 33.22 -41.09 -1.51
CA GLY A 268 31.82 -40.79 -1.83
C GLY A 268 31.52 -39.33 -2.21
N ILE A 269 30.42 -38.80 -1.65
CA ILE A 269 29.99 -37.39 -1.78
C ILE A 269 31.07 -36.37 -1.40
N PHE A 270 32.02 -36.75 -0.55
CA PHE A 270 32.99 -35.84 0.03
C PHE A 270 34.20 -35.57 -0.89
N THR A 271 34.39 -36.34 -1.97
CA THR A 271 35.52 -36.19 -2.92
C THR A 271 35.11 -35.93 -4.37
N GLN A 272 33.85 -36.20 -4.73
CA GLN A 272 33.31 -35.90 -6.05
C GLN A 272 32.44 -34.65 -6.02
N ASN A 273 32.60 -33.78 -7.01
CA ASN A 273 31.71 -32.66 -7.20
C ASN A 273 30.74 -32.92 -8.35
N ARG A 274 29.60 -33.51 -7.99
CA ARG A 274 28.40 -33.60 -8.83
C ARG A 274 27.30 -32.69 -8.30
N SER A 275 27.62 -31.45 -7.95
CA SER A 275 26.78 -30.51 -7.17
C SER A 275 26.64 -30.86 -5.67
N SER A 276 27.28 -31.92 -5.22
CA SER A 276 27.03 -32.57 -3.93
C SER A 276 27.75 -31.90 -2.73
N TYR A 277 29.02 -31.51 -2.88
CA TYR A 277 29.68 -30.62 -1.90
C TYR A 277 28.98 -29.26 -1.80
N GLY A 278 28.49 -28.73 -2.94
CA GLY A 278 27.76 -27.47 -2.99
C GLY A 278 26.44 -27.57 -2.22
N THR A 279 25.75 -28.70 -2.33
CA THR A 279 24.54 -29.02 -1.53
C THR A 279 24.82 -28.99 -0.03
N ILE A 280 25.93 -29.56 0.45
CA ILE A 280 26.26 -29.53 1.89
C ILE A 280 26.34 -28.09 2.41
N ILE A 281 27.00 -27.21 1.65
CA ILE A 281 27.10 -25.78 2.01
C ILE A 281 25.77 -25.07 1.86
N HIS A 282 25.05 -25.31 0.76
CA HIS A 282 23.73 -24.73 0.50
C HIS A 282 22.76 -25.00 1.65
N GLU A 283 22.62 -26.27 2.05
CA GLU A 283 21.76 -26.66 3.17
C GLU A 283 22.23 -26.04 4.49
N TYR A 284 23.54 -25.95 4.71
CA TYR A 284 24.06 -25.25 5.88
C TYR A 284 23.70 -23.76 5.89
N LEU A 285 23.73 -23.08 4.74
CA LEU A 285 23.39 -21.66 4.65
C LEU A 285 21.90 -21.37 4.93
N HIS A 286 21.00 -22.34 4.70
CA HIS A 286 19.62 -22.23 5.19
C HIS A 286 19.55 -22.15 6.72
N THR A 287 20.45 -22.83 7.44
CA THR A 287 20.54 -22.71 8.91
C THR A 287 20.99 -21.31 9.35
N CYS A 288 21.74 -20.61 8.49
CA CYS A 288 22.14 -19.23 8.67
C CYS A 288 21.03 -18.21 8.31
N GLY A 289 19.93 -18.68 7.72
CA GLY A 289 18.76 -17.87 7.38
C GLY A 289 18.71 -17.41 5.92
N LEU A 290 19.53 -17.97 5.02
CA LEU A 290 19.41 -17.67 3.60
C LEU A 290 18.23 -18.42 2.96
N PRO A 291 17.39 -17.74 2.15
CA PRO A 291 16.35 -18.39 1.36
C PRO A 291 16.94 -19.04 0.11
N ASP A 292 16.17 -19.92 -0.53
CA ASP A 292 16.41 -20.32 -1.91
C ASP A 292 16.30 -19.12 -2.87
N LEU A 293 16.94 -19.24 -4.03
CA LEU A 293 16.92 -18.23 -5.10
C LEU A 293 16.64 -18.82 -6.49
N TYR A 294 16.32 -20.11 -6.57
CA TYR A 294 15.89 -20.76 -7.81
C TYR A 294 14.37 -20.89 -7.88
N ARG A 295 13.83 -21.06 -9.09
CA ARG A 295 12.42 -21.37 -9.29
C ARG A 295 12.21 -22.87 -9.16
N ALA A 296 11.10 -23.22 -8.55
CA ALA A 296 10.63 -24.58 -8.36
C ALA A 296 10.15 -25.27 -9.66
N THR A 297 9.86 -24.49 -10.70
CA THR A 297 9.46 -24.97 -12.03
C THR A 297 10.58 -24.77 -13.04
N GLU A 298 10.56 -25.52 -14.15
CA GLU A 298 11.52 -25.41 -15.25
C GLU A 298 11.47 -24.06 -16.01
N ASN A 299 10.63 -23.11 -15.56
CA ASN A 299 10.39 -21.82 -16.19
C ASN A 299 11.55 -20.83 -15.96
N GLY A 300 12.76 -21.18 -16.35
CA GLY A 300 13.93 -20.29 -16.32
C GLY A 300 14.67 -20.23 -14.98
N LYS A 301 15.86 -19.61 -15.02
CA LYS A 301 16.83 -19.48 -13.92
C LYS A 301 17.04 -18.00 -13.57
N PRO A 302 16.32 -17.44 -12.59
CA PRO A 302 16.40 -16.01 -12.29
C PRO A 302 17.78 -15.56 -11.81
N VAL A 303 18.52 -16.41 -11.07
CA VAL A 303 19.87 -16.12 -10.55
C VAL A 303 20.91 -17.10 -11.10
N GLY A 304 20.66 -18.42 -11.06
CA GLY A 304 21.55 -19.44 -11.62
C GLY A 304 22.87 -19.63 -10.85
N PHE A 305 23.98 -19.91 -11.54
CA PHE A 305 25.28 -20.23 -10.92
C PHE A 305 25.98 -19.03 -10.25
N TYR A 306 25.37 -17.84 -10.26
CA TYR A 306 25.92 -16.64 -9.60
C TYR A 306 25.77 -16.67 -8.07
N ASP A 307 24.87 -17.49 -7.53
CA ASP A 307 24.62 -17.60 -6.09
C ASP A 307 24.42 -19.07 -5.69
N ILE A 308 25.11 -19.53 -4.64
CA ILE A 308 24.98 -20.91 -4.14
C ILE A 308 23.56 -21.27 -3.72
N MET A 309 22.74 -20.29 -3.34
CA MET A 309 21.33 -20.47 -3.01
C MET A 309 20.43 -20.62 -4.25
N ALA A 310 20.97 -20.39 -5.46
CA ALA A 310 20.26 -20.56 -6.72
C ALA A 310 20.74 -21.77 -7.54
N SER A 311 21.97 -22.23 -7.33
CA SER A 311 22.49 -23.43 -7.96
C SER A 311 23.65 -23.98 -7.15
N THR A 312 23.85 -25.30 -7.15
CA THR A 312 25.06 -25.93 -6.58
C THR A 312 26.03 -26.39 -7.67
N LYS A 313 25.78 -25.97 -8.92
CA LYS A 313 26.56 -26.29 -10.12
C LYS A 313 27.38 -25.08 -10.58
N GLY A 314 28.56 -25.33 -11.13
CA GLY A 314 29.48 -24.31 -11.64
C GLY A 314 30.88 -24.46 -11.05
N ALA A 315 31.29 -23.50 -10.21
CA ALA A 315 32.44 -23.69 -9.34
C ALA A 315 32.00 -24.06 -7.96
N ASN A 316 32.73 -24.97 -7.34
CA ASN A 316 32.38 -25.40 -6.01
C ASN A 316 33.56 -25.12 -5.07
N PRO A 317 33.35 -24.35 -4.00
CA PRO A 317 32.10 -23.68 -3.65
C PRO A 317 31.98 -22.31 -4.35
N GLN A 318 30.82 -22.03 -4.95
CA GLN A 318 30.52 -20.72 -5.54
C GLN A 318 30.24 -19.70 -4.45
N SER A 319 30.48 -18.42 -4.74
CA SER A 319 30.06 -17.33 -3.87
C SER A 319 28.54 -17.20 -3.83
N PHE A 320 28.04 -16.40 -2.90
CA PHE A 320 26.69 -15.86 -2.92
C PHE A 320 26.74 -14.34 -3.05
N LEU A 321 25.67 -13.76 -3.59
CA LEU A 321 25.57 -12.36 -3.94
C LEU A 321 25.72 -11.46 -2.72
N SER A 322 26.36 -10.31 -2.92
CA SER A 322 26.68 -9.37 -1.84
C SER A 322 25.47 -8.92 -1.03
N VAL A 323 24.29 -8.82 -1.66
CA VAL A 323 23.04 -8.46 -0.98
C VAL A 323 22.65 -9.45 0.12
N MET A 324 22.96 -10.73 -0.03
CA MET A 324 22.64 -11.76 0.98
C MET A 324 23.44 -11.52 2.26
N ASN A 325 24.71 -11.12 2.10
CA ASN A 325 25.58 -10.72 3.21
C ASN A 325 25.17 -9.38 3.84
N ASP A 326 24.62 -8.47 3.04
CA ASP A 326 24.21 -7.12 3.43
C ASP A 326 22.87 -7.11 4.18
N ASP A 327 21.79 -7.51 3.50
CA ASP A 327 20.42 -7.32 3.94
C ASP A 327 19.91 -8.45 4.83
N ILE A 328 20.36 -9.69 4.57
CA ILE A 328 19.88 -10.88 5.27
C ILE A 328 20.80 -11.20 6.46
N LEU A 329 22.08 -11.45 6.20
CA LEU A 329 23.02 -11.96 7.21
C LEU A 329 23.68 -10.86 8.08
N GLY A 330 23.91 -9.66 7.52
CA GLY A 330 24.62 -8.59 8.22
C GLY A 330 26.08 -8.93 8.56
N TRP A 331 26.73 -9.79 7.76
CA TRP A 331 28.13 -10.16 7.97
C TRP A 331 29.11 -9.11 7.48
N ARG A 332 28.67 -8.21 6.62
CA ARG A 332 29.42 -7.04 6.14
C ARG A 332 28.83 -5.73 6.66
N SER A 333 29.52 -4.63 6.36
CA SER A 333 28.96 -3.29 6.50
C SER A 333 27.98 -2.99 5.34
N PRO A 334 26.97 -2.14 5.58
CA PRO A 334 25.98 -1.75 4.58
C PRO A 334 26.59 -1.37 3.23
N LEU A 335 26.01 -1.88 2.13
CA LEU A 335 26.37 -1.46 0.78
C LEU A 335 26.13 0.04 0.58
N LYS A 336 27.01 0.69 -0.20
CA LYS A 336 26.84 2.10 -0.56
C LYS A 336 25.60 2.26 -1.44
N GLU A 337 24.72 3.18 -1.07
CA GLU A 337 23.52 3.53 -1.83
C GLU A 337 23.80 4.70 -2.79
N ILE A 338 23.33 4.57 -4.03
CA ILE A 338 23.40 5.58 -5.09
C ILE A 338 21.96 5.91 -5.50
N LYS A 339 21.52 7.13 -5.19
CA LYS A 339 20.15 7.62 -5.41
C LYS A 339 20.06 8.71 -6.47
N GLN A 340 21.21 9.15 -6.99
CA GLN A 340 21.35 10.18 -8.01
C GLN A 340 22.48 9.77 -8.95
N SER A 341 22.53 10.36 -10.15
CA SER A 341 23.62 10.14 -11.10
C SER A 341 24.98 10.32 -10.45
N ALA A 342 25.89 9.40 -10.74
CA ALA A 342 27.23 9.37 -10.17
C ALA A 342 28.22 8.90 -11.24
N GLU A 343 29.28 9.68 -11.42
CA GLU A 343 30.39 9.33 -12.31
C GLU A 343 31.46 8.56 -11.55
N THR A 344 32.18 7.68 -12.24
CA THR A 344 33.38 7.00 -11.75
C THR A 344 33.18 6.18 -10.47
N ILE A 345 32.12 5.37 -10.41
CA ILE A 345 31.98 4.37 -9.36
C ILE A 345 32.95 3.22 -9.64
N THR A 346 33.86 2.97 -8.71
CA THR A 346 34.75 1.81 -8.76
C THR A 346 34.31 0.77 -7.74
N VAL A 347 34.13 -0.47 -8.20
CA VAL A 347 33.98 -1.64 -7.34
C VAL A 347 35.15 -2.59 -7.55
N SER A 348 35.62 -3.21 -6.47
CA SER A 348 36.81 -4.06 -6.47
C SER A 348 36.46 -5.53 -6.31
N LYS A 349 37.35 -6.38 -6.83
CA LYS A 349 37.28 -7.83 -6.65
C LYS A 349 37.22 -8.19 -5.16
N PRO A 350 36.19 -8.93 -4.71
CA PRO A 350 36.00 -9.21 -3.30
C PRO A 350 37.17 -10.00 -2.73
N GLN A 351 37.62 -9.62 -1.52
CA GLN A 351 38.70 -10.29 -0.80
C GLN A 351 38.18 -11.00 0.46
N TYR A 352 36.97 -10.64 0.93
CA TYR A 352 36.31 -11.22 2.11
C TYR A 352 37.11 -11.10 3.42
N ARG A 353 38.01 -10.12 3.49
CA ARG A 353 38.87 -9.87 4.68
C ARG A 353 38.47 -8.61 5.45
N ASN A 354 37.75 -7.70 4.81
CA ASN A 354 37.33 -6.43 5.38
C ASN A 354 35.83 -6.25 5.13
N THR A 355 35.04 -6.11 6.19
CA THR A 355 33.58 -5.94 6.10
C THR A 355 33.16 -4.67 5.37
N ASN A 356 34.07 -3.70 5.19
CA ASN A 356 33.83 -2.43 4.48
C ASN A 356 34.26 -2.46 3.00
N GLU A 357 34.66 -3.62 2.45
CA GLU A 357 35.09 -3.70 1.06
C GLU A 357 34.00 -3.19 0.09
N GLN A 358 34.43 -2.46 -0.94
CA GLN A 358 33.54 -1.84 -1.92
C GLN A 358 33.46 -2.73 -3.17
N ASN A 359 32.91 -3.93 -3.02
CA ASN A 359 32.75 -4.89 -4.12
C ASN A 359 31.39 -4.79 -4.82
N ALA A 360 30.43 -4.05 -4.25
CA ALA A 360 29.12 -3.81 -4.85
C ALA A 360 28.53 -2.47 -4.38
N VAL A 361 27.53 -1.97 -5.10
CA VAL A 361 26.75 -0.78 -4.74
C VAL A 361 25.26 -0.99 -5.04
N LYS A 362 24.38 -0.39 -4.24
CA LYS A 362 22.93 -0.35 -4.49
C LYS A 362 22.56 0.89 -5.30
N LEU A 363 21.76 0.71 -6.33
CA LEU A 363 21.29 1.74 -7.25
C LEU A 363 19.77 1.85 -7.12
N TYR A 364 19.28 3.03 -6.75
CA TYR A 364 17.86 3.28 -6.51
C TYR A 364 17.24 4.06 -7.65
N SER A 365 16.09 3.59 -8.13
CA SER A 365 15.26 4.35 -9.05
C SER A 365 14.43 5.38 -8.28
N PRO A 366 14.19 6.58 -8.82
CA PRO A 366 13.19 7.50 -8.24
C PRO A 366 11.77 6.94 -8.30
N LEU A 367 11.53 5.87 -9.07
CA LEU A 367 10.22 5.26 -9.26
C LEU A 367 9.88 4.20 -8.21
N SER A 368 10.84 3.71 -7.43
CA SER A 368 10.58 2.68 -6.42
C SER A 368 11.43 2.86 -5.17
N GLU A 369 10.78 2.72 -4.01
CA GLU A 369 11.44 2.63 -2.70
C GLU A 369 11.57 1.18 -2.23
N GLU A 370 10.93 0.23 -2.91
CA GLU A 370 10.85 -1.18 -2.52
C GLU A 370 11.56 -2.11 -3.53
N GLU A 371 12.00 -1.57 -4.66
CA GLU A 371 12.84 -2.26 -5.62
C GLU A 371 14.08 -1.44 -5.92
N TYR A 372 15.23 -2.11 -5.96
CA TYR A 372 16.50 -1.49 -6.29
C TYR A 372 17.37 -2.45 -7.09
N PHE A 373 18.47 -1.93 -7.62
CA PHE A 373 19.41 -2.71 -8.42
C PHE A 373 20.76 -2.78 -7.72
N VAL A 374 21.51 -3.83 -7.95
CA VAL A 374 22.87 -3.95 -7.43
C VAL A 374 23.82 -4.11 -8.60
N ALA A 375 24.91 -3.34 -8.53
CA ALA A 375 26.05 -3.48 -9.41
C ALA A 375 27.22 -4.05 -8.61
N GLU A 376 27.63 -5.28 -8.93
CA GLU A 376 28.56 -6.08 -8.14
C GLU A 376 29.75 -6.55 -9.00
N TYR A 377 30.96 -6.48 -8.47
CA TYR A 377 32.12 -7.12 -9.10
C TYR A 377 31.95 -8.64 -8.99
N TYR A 378 31.75 -9.30 -10.12
CA TYR A 378 31.79 -10.75 -10.21
C TYR A 378 33.17 -11.21 -10.69
N SER A 379 33.81 -12.06 -9.89
CA SER A 379 35.05 -12.75 -10.26
C SER A 379 34.70 -14.17 -10.65
N ASN A 380 35.20 -14.60 -11.81
CA ASN A 380 35.16 -16.01 -12.11
C ASN A 380 35.95 -16.80 -11.06
N PRO A 381 35.45 -18.00 -10.74
CA PRO A 381 36.10 -18.91 -9.82
C PRO A 381 37.41 -19.44 -10.39
N SER A 382 38.41 -19.64 -9.53
CA SER A 382 39.75 -20.13 -9.90
C SER A 382 39.75 -21.57 -10.42
N PHE A 383 38.81 -22.40 -9.95
CA PHE A 383 38.61 -23.77 -10.41
C PHE A 383 37.15 -23.97 -10.85
N LYS A 384 36.98 -24.44 -12.09
CA LYS A 384 35.68 -24.70 -12.72
C LYS A 384 35.45 -26.20 -12.75
N VAL A 385 34.31 -26.63 -12.24
CA VAL A 385 34.02 -28.06 -12.08
C VAL A 385 33.17 -28.54 -13.24
N ASP A 386 32.23 -27.71 -13.70
CA ASP A 386 31.36 -27.97 -14.84
C ASP A 386 31.23 -26.72 -15.74
N ASN A 387 30.39 -26.79 -16.76
CA ASN A 387 30.21 -25.74 -17.77
C ASN A 387 29.31 -24.56 -17.34
N SER A 388 28.90 -24.48 -16.08
CA SER A 388 28.00 -23.44 -15.55
C SER A 388 28.81 -22.30 -14.94
N TYR A 389 29.41 -21.44 -15.77
CA TYR A 389 30.20 -20.29 -15.33
C TYR A 389 30.04 -19.10 -16.27
N ALA A 390 30.42 -17.90 -15.80
CA ALA A 390 30.40 -16.70 -16.63
C ALA A 390 31.59 -16.66 -17.60
N ASP A 391 31.42 -16.06 -18.78
CA ASP A 391 32.47 -16.00 -19.80
C ASP A 391 33.67 -15.14 -19.35
N SER A 392 33.45 -14.18 -18.44
CA SER A 392 34.48 -13.23 -17.99
C SER A 392 34.24 -12.71 -16.57
N ASP A 393 35.29 -12.12 -15.97
CA ASP A 393 35.18 -11.24 -14.80
C ASP A 393 34.59 -9.89 -15.23
N GLY A 394 33.84 -9.23 -14.34
CA GLY A 394 33.32 -7.90 -14.62
C GLY A 394 32.17 -7.49 -13.69
N LEU A 395 31.28 -6.64 -14.19
CA LEU A 395 30.17 -6.09 -13.42
C LEU A 395 28.90 -6.91 -13.66
N LEU A 396 28.38 -7.54 -12.61
CA LEU A 396 27.08 -8.20 -12.60
C LEU A 396 26.00 -7.21 -12.19
N LEU A 397 24.88 -7.21 -12.90
CA LEU A 397 23.70 -6.41 -12.58
C LEU A 397 22.52 -7.31 -12.21
N TYR A 398 21.89 -7.04 -11.07
CA TYR A 398 20.68 -7.73 -10.66
C TYR A 398 19.70 -6.80 -9.97
N ARG A 399 18.41 -7.12 -10.07
CA ARG A 399 17.32 -6.47 -9.34
C ARG A 399 17.11 -7.18 -8.00
N VAL A 400 16.77 -6.40 -6.98
CA VAL A 400 16.25 -6.87 -5.70
C VAL A 400 14.85 -6.29 -5.52
N ASN A 401 13.86 -7.15 -5.34
CA ASN A 401 12.46 -6.78 -5.14
C ASN A 401 12.01 -7.08 -3.72
N GLU A 402 11.81 -6.05 -2.89
CA GLU A 402 11.34 -6.21 -1.51
C GLU A 402 9.81 -6.27 -1.39
N HIS A 403 9.08 -6.20 -2.52
CA HIS A 403 7.63 -6.19 -2.57
C HIS A 403 7.05 -7.50 -3.13
N GLY A 404 6.06 -8.06 -2.44
CA GLY A 404 5.22 -9.15 -2.92
C GLY A 404 5.59 -10.54 -2.42
N GLU A 405 4.90 -11.55 -2.97
CA GLU A 405 5.22 -12.96 -2.76
C GLU A 405 6.22 -13.39 -3.84
N TRP A 406 7.39 -13.88 -3.42
CA TRP A 406 8.50 -14.11 -4.34
C TRP A 406 8.61 -15.56 -4.78
N THR A 407 8.66 -15.80 -6.07
CA THR A 407 8.66 -17.14 -6.66
C THR A 407 9.91 -17.94 -6.40
N ASN A 408 11.05 -17.26 -6.31
CA ASN A 408 12.31 -17.92 -6.04
C ASN A 408 12.64 -18.04 -4.55
N ILE A 409 11.83 -17.46 -3.65
CA ILE A 409 11.91 -17.69 -2.18
C ILE A 409 10.81 -18.65 -1.71
N SER A 410 9.59 -18.55 -2.24
CA SER A 410 8.44 -19.38 -1.83
C SER A 410 8.25 -20.64 -2.69
N GLY A 411 9.02 -20.78 -3.78
CA GLY A 411 8.88 -21.89 -4.70
C GLY A 411 7.54 -21.92 -5.47
N ASN A 412 6.80 -20.80 -5.52
CA ASN A 412 5.48 -20.77 -6.14
C ASN A 412 5.58 -21.00 -7.67
N PRO A 413 5.01 -22.08 -8.22
CA PRO A 413 5.22 -22.51 -9.59
C PRO A 413 4.59 -21.61 -10.67
N GLY A 414 3.69 -20.69 -10.30
CA GLY A 414 2.83 -19.95 -11.24
C GLY A 414 3.10 -18.45 -11.39
N GLN A 415 3.98 -17.85 -10.59
CA GLN A 415 4.27 -16.41 -10.67
C GLN A 415 5.69 -16.17 -11.23
N GLN A 416 5.94 -15.02 -11.86
CA GLN A 416 7.26 -14.60 -12.35
C GLN A 416 7.76 -13.38 -11.57
N ASN A 417 7.55 -13.38 -10.25
CA ASN A 417 7.95 -12.28 -9.38
C ASN A 417 9.09 -12.73 -8.47
N ASP A 418 10.34 -12.57 -8.91
CA ASP A 418 11.50 -13.03 -8.14
C ASP A 418 12.01 -11.95 -7.18
N TYR A 419 12.50 -12.40 -6.02
CA TYR A 419 13.20 -11.56 -5.05
C TYR A 419 14.50 -11.00 -5.63
N ILE A 420 15.31 -11.87 -6.26
CA ILE A 420 16.52 -11.49 -6.99
C ILE A 420 16.42 -11.96 -8.44
N TYR A 421 16.76 -11.07 -9.36
CA TYR A 421 16.78 -11.35 -10.79
C TYR A 421 18.03 -10.79 -11.46
N VAL A 422 18.86 -11.66 -12.04
CA VAL A 422 20.06 -11.27 -12.80
C VAL A 422 19.66 -10.85 -14.22
N PHE A 423 20.13 -9.68 -14.67
CA PHE A 423 19.90 -9.24 -16.05
C PHE A 423 20.88 -9.91 -17.01
N ARG A 424 20.38 -10.44 -18.13
CA ARG A 424 21.18 -11.23 -19.08
C ARG A 424 20.67 -11.12 -20.52
N PRO A 425 21.56 -11.25 -21.52
CA PRO A 425 21.14 -11.35 -22.92
C PRO A 425 20.27 -12.58 -23.19
N GLY A 426 19.39 -12.51 -24.19
CA GLY A 426 18.58 -13.64 -24.66
C GLY A 426 17.26 -13.89 -23.92
N ASP A 427 16.95 -13.18 -22.81
CA ASP A 427 15.58 -13.17 -22.28
C ASP A 427 14.58 -12.68 -23.35
N THR A 428 13.36 -13.24 -23.33
CA THR A 428 12.32 -13.01 -24.36
C THR A 428 11.14 -12.18 -23.87
N GLN A 429 11.00 -12.03 -22.56
CA GLN A 429 9.97 -11.22 -21.91
C GLN A 429 10.40 -10.85 -20.47
N LEU A 430 9.67 -9.93 -19.86
CA LEU A 430 9.88 -9.52 -18.46
C LEU A 430 9.90 -10.74 -17.54
N ASN A 431 10.90 -10.81 -16.66
CA ASN A 431 11.06 -11.88 -15.69
C ASN A 431 11.09 -13.31 -16.28
N ALA A 432 11.46 -13.50 -17.56
CA ALA A 432 11.48 -14.83 -18.18
C ALA A 432 12.49 -15.78 -17.50
N GLY A 433 13.76 -15.36 -17.38
CA GLY A 433 14.81 -16.21 -16.81
C GLY A 433 15.35 -17.25 -17.78
N GLY A 434 15.02 -17.16 -19.07
CA GLY A 434 15.44 -18.12 -20.11
C GLY A 434 16.69 -17.71 -20.88
N GLY A 435 17.20 -16.48 -20.66
CA GLY A 435 18.38 -15.97 -21.34
C GLY A 435 19.72 -16.61 -20.93
N ASP A 436 20.79 -16.20 -21.60
CA ASP A 436 22.14 -16.71 -21.45
C ASP A 436 22.87 -16.07 -20.26
N LEU A 437 22.83 -16.76 -19.11
CA LEU A 437 23.51 -16.34 -17.89
C LEU A 437 25.04 -16.22 -18.03
N ALA A 438 25.68 -16.96 -18.95
CA ALA A 438 27.13 -16.90 -19.14
C ALA A 438 27.59 -15.52 -19.65
N LYS A 439 26.67 -14.80 -20.32
CA LYS A 439 26.89 -13.48 -20.92
C LYS A 439 26.29 -12.32 -20.13
N ALA A 440 25.87 -12.54 -18.89
CA ALA A 440 25.24 -11.51 -18.06
C ALA A 440 26.21 -10.38 -17.65
N ILE A 441 27.51 -10.68 -17.57
CA ILE A 441 28.56 -9.76 -17.12
C ILE A 441 28.75 -8.59 -18.09
N LEU A 442 28.83 -7.37 -17.55
CA LEU A 442 29.29 -6.19 -18.27
C LEU A 442 30.80 -6.03 -18.12
N ASN A 443 31.45 -5.65 -19.21
CA ASN A 443 32.89 -5.46 -19.33
C ASN A 443 33.18 -4.48 -20.49
N LYS A 444 34.43 -4.34 -20.93
CA LYS A 444 34.76 -3.44 -22.05
C LYS A 444 34.12 -3.82 -23.39
N GLU A 445 33.79 -5.09 -23.60
CA GLU A 445 33.15 -5.59 -24.84
C GLU A 445 31.63 -5.44 -24.81
N ARG A 446 31.03 -5.48 -23.61
CA ARG A 446 29.62 -5.14 -23.35
C ARG A 446 29.54 -4.02 -22.30
N PRO A 447 29.84 -2.76 -22.68
CA PRO A 447 30.10 -1.71 -21.71
C PRO A 447 28.85 -1.01 -21.20
N ALA A 448 27.66 -1.20 -21.77
CA ALA A 448 26.47 -0.44 -21.39
C ALA A 448 25.24 -1.31 -21.20
N PHE A 449 24.37 -0.92 -20.26
CA PHE A 449 23.08 -1.54 -20.01
C PHE A 449 22.12 -0.57 -19.30
N GLY A 450 20.82 -0.70 -19.52
CA GLY A 450 19.80 0.20 -18.97
C GLY A 450 19.54 1.43 -19.84
N LYS A 451 18.46 2.15 -19.53
CA LYS A 451 17.95 3.29 -20.29
C LYS A 451 17.43 4.38 -19.35
N THR A 452 17.55 5.64 -19.75
CA THR A 452 16.88 6.75 -19.05
C THR A 452 15.36 6.73 -19.32
N LEU A 453 14.58 7.46 -18.50
CA LEU A 453 13.11 7.43 -18.60
C LEU A 453 12.57 7.97 -19.93
N ASP A 454 13.33 8.79 -20.65
CA ASP A 454 12.99 9.35 -21.96
C ASP A 454 13.29 8.39 -23.13
N GLN A 455 14.03 7.31 -22.89
CA GLN A 455 14.47 6.35 -23.91
C GLN A 455 13.61 5.07 -23.97
N THR A 456 12.43 5.07 -23.34
CA THR A 456 11.55 3.89 -23.30
C THR A 456 10.93 3.55 -24.65
N ALA A 457 11.09 2.30 -25.08
CA ALA A 457 10.32 1.75 -26.18
C ALA A 457 8.87 1.46 -25.72
N ALA A 458 7.90 1.55 -26.64
CA ALA A 458 6.50 1.22 -26.37
C ALA A 458 6.25 -0.29 -26.10
N VAL A 459 7.28 -1.13 -26.30
CA VAL A 459 7.25 -2.58 -26.17
C VAL A 459 8.49 -3.02 -25.38
N TRP A 460 8.37 -4.10 -24.61
CA TRP A 460 9.48 -4.69 -23.85
C TRP A 460 10.74 -4.92 -24.70
N ASP A 461 11.91 -4.75 -24.09
CA ASP A 461 13.22 -5.01 -24.69
C ASP A 461 14.20 -5.64 -23.71
N ASN A 462 15.31 -6.18 -24.22
CA ASN A 462 16.29 -6.91 -23.41
C ASN A 462 17.51 -6.07 -22.97
N GLU A 463 17.41 -4.74 -23.05
CA GLU A 463 18.52 -3.82 -22.74
C GLU A 463 18.16 -2.82 -21.64
N THR A 464 16.96 -2.93 -21.07
CA THR A 464 16.43 -2.01 -20.06
C THR A 464 16.43 -2.64 -18.67
N LEU A 465 16.81 -1.85 -17.67
CA LEU A 465 16.67 -2.22 -16.26
C LEU A 465 15.20 -2.03 -15.84
N TYR A 466 14.38 -3.07 -16.00
CA TYR A 466 12.97 -3.05 -15.62
C TYR A 466 12.76 -3.36 -14.13
N LEU A 467 11.85 -2.60 -13.51
CA LEU A 467 11.19 -2.99 -12.26
C LEU A 467 10.34 -4.26 -12.48
N SER A 468 9.93 -4.92 -11.40
CA SER A 468 9.17 -6.17 -11.48
C SER A 468 7.82 -6.04 -12.20
N ASP A 469 7.24 -4.84 -12.21
CA ASP A 469 5.99 -4.48 -12.88
C ASP A 469 6.16 -4.12 -14.38
N GLY A 470 7.40 -4.14 -14.89
CA GLY A 470 7.71 -3.79 -16.29
C GLY A 470 7.94 -2.30 -16.52
N THR A 471 7.93 -1.47 -15.48
CA THR A 471 8.30 -0.06 -15.56
C THR A 471 9.82 0.07 -15.78
N ASN A 472 10.25 0.90 -16.74
CA ASN A 472 11.67 1.23 -16.89
C ASN A 472 12.15 1.98 -15.64
N SER A 473 13.19 1.48 -14.97
CA SER A 473 13.76 2.11 -13.77
C SER A 473 14.35 3.51 -14.00
N GLY A 474 14.65 3.88 -15.24
CA GLY A 474 15.30 5.14 -15.57
C GLY A 474 16.80 5.16 -15.24
N ILE A 475 17.38 3.99 -14.98
CA ILE A 475 18.81 3.80 -14.68
C ILE A 475 19.52 3.28 -15.91
N SER A 476 20.67 3.87 -16.24
CA SER A 476 21.62 3.32 -17.20
C SER A 476 23.04 3.32 -16.63
N ILE A 477 23.82 2.34 -17.04
CA ILE A 477 25.17 2.07 -16.54
C ILE A 477 26.13 1.98 -17.72
N ARG A 478 27.33 2.53 -17.56
CA ARG A 478 28.41 2.43 -18.55
C ARG A 478 29.75 2.11 -17.89
N VAL A 479 30.32 0.95 -18.19
CA VAL A 479 31.70 0.58 -17.84
C VAL A 479 32.67 1.49 -18.59
N THR A 480 33.51 2.20 -17.85
CA THR A 480 34.50 3.16 -18.38
C THR A 480 35.93 2.64 -18.25
N ALA A 481 36.23 1.84 -17.23
CA ALA A 481 37.53 1.21 -17.08
C ALA A 481 37.42 -0.16 -16.40
N GLN A 482 38.40 -1.03 -16.68
CA GLN A 482 38.54 -2.34 -16.05
C GLN A 482 40.03 -2.68 -15.99
N ASP A 483 40.45 -3.20 -14.84
CA ASP A 483 41.76 -3.81 -14.60
C ASP A 483 41.58 -5.20 -13.95
N ASN A 484 42.68 -5.87 -13.57
CA ASN A 484 42.64 -7.23 -13.02
C ASN A 484 41.98 -7.37 -11.65
N GLY A 485 41.73 -6.27 -10.92
CA GLY A 485 41.19 -6.27 -9.57
C GLY A 485 40.04 -5.29 -9.35
N SER A 486 39.66 -4.50 -10.35
CA SER A 486 38.58 -3.52 -10.23
C SER A 486 37.88 -3.23 -11.56
N ILE A 487 36.64 -2.77 -11.45
CA ILE A 487 35.86 -2.24 -12.57
C ILE A 487 35.28 -0.89 -12.18
N THR A 488 35.36 0.06 -13.10
CA THR A 488 34.86 1.42 -12.94
C THR A 488 33.77 1.69 -13.96
N PHE A 489 32.69 2.30 -13.52
CA PHE A 489 31.51 2.57 -14.32
C PHE A 489 30.81 3.86 -13.88
N ASP A 490 30.10 4.47 -14.83
CA ASP A 490 29.21 5.60 -14.59
C ASP A 490 27.77 5.09 -14.44
N VAL A 491 27.00 5.75 -13.59
CA VAL A 491 25.58 5.50 -13.41
C VAL A 491 24.82 6.79 -13.67
N ASN A 492 23.89 6.74 -14.62
CA ASN A 492 22.91 7.79 -14.85
C ASN A 492 21.57 7.35 -14.26
N ILE A 493 21.06 8.12 -13.32
CA ILE A 493 19.74 7.93 -12.71
C ILE A 493 18.90 9.14 -13.12
N SER A 494 17.81 8.88 -13.83
CA SER A 494 16.88 9.93 -14.27
C SER A 494 16.41 10.76 -13.07
N GLU A 495 16.36 12.08 -13.20
CA GLU A 495 15.85 12.94 -12.12
C GLU A 495 14.40 12.56 -11.78
N GLY A 496 14.14 12.34 -10.49
CA GLY A 496 12.78 12.20 -9.96
C GLY A 496 12.00 13.52 -10.01
N LEU A 497 10.78 13.55 -9.47
CA LEU A 497 10.02 14.81 -9.38
C LEU A 497 10.68 15.76 -8.38
N LYS A 498 10.63 17.05 -8.69
CA LYS A 498 10.89 18.11 -7.70
C LYS A 498 9.76 18.12 -6.68
N GLY A 499 10.10 18.37 -5.42
CA GLY A 499 9.18 18.29 -4.29
C GLY A 499 9.30 16.96 -3.54
N ASP A 500 8.80 16.90 -2.31
CA ASP A 500 8.80 15.68 -1.48
C ASP A 500 7.43 14.95 -1.46
N GLY A 501 6.42 15.51 -2.14
CA GLY A 501 5.09 14.94 -2.22
C GLY A 501 4.21 15.24 -1.01
N THR A 502 4.65 16.15 -0.13
CA THR A 502 3.86 16.66 0.98
C THR A 502 2.99 17.85 0.56
N LYS A 503 2.05 18.23 1.42
CA LYS A 503 1.22 19.42 1.19
C LYS A 503 2.03 20.72 1.06
N SER A 504 3.14 20.84 1.80
CA SER A 504 4.01 22.01 1.76
C SER A 504 4.94 22.03 0.55
N ASP A 505 5.27 20.85 0.01
CA ASP A 505 6.20 20.71 -1.11
C ASP A 505 5.72 19.59 -2.07
N PRO A 506 4.63 19.84 -2.82
CA PRO A 506 4.02 18.83 -3.68
C PRO A 506 4.97 18.42 -4.81
N TYR A 507 4.85 17.18 -5.27
CA TYR A 507 5.55 16.72 -6.44
C TYR A 507 5.14 17.51 -7.68
N GLN A 508 6.12 18.06 -8.38
CA GLN A 508 5.93 18.92 -9.54
C GLN A 508 5.92 18.09 -10.82
N ILE A 509 4.78 18.11 -11.53
CA ILE A 509 4.60 17.46 -12.82
C ILE A 509 4.87 18.50 -13.93
N THR A 510 5.85 18.20 -14.77
CA THR A 510 6.38 19.10 -15.81
C THR A 510 6.37 18.51 -17.21
N LYS A 511 6.29 17.18 -17.34
CA LYS A 511 6.33 16.43 -18.61
C LYS A 511 5.47 15.14 -18.53
N PRO A 512 5.08 14.53 -19.67
CA PRO A 512 4.23 13.32 -19.72
C PRO A 512 4.71 12.15 -18.85
N ILE A 513 6.01 11.88 -18.82
CA ILE A 513 6.56 10.71 -18.10
C ILE A 513 6.45 10.83 -16.57
N ASP A 514 6.28 12.04 -16.04
CA ASP A 514 6.17 12.31 -14.59
C ASP A 514 4.95 11.62 -13.95
N PHE A 515 3.93 11.30 -14.75
CA PHE A 515 2.75 10.56 -14.31
C PHE A 515 3.04 9.11 -13.91
N SER A 516 4.19 8.55 -14.30
CA SER A 516 4.63 7.23 -13.84
C SER A 516 4.85 7.19 -12.32
N ILE A 517 5.34 8.28 -11.73
CA ILE A 517 5.58 8.39 -10.28
C ILE A 517 4.25 8.46 -9.52
N LEU A 518 3.22 9.03 -10.13
CA LEU A 518 1.89 9.11 -9.52
C LEU A 518 1.30 7.72 -9.25
N LYS A 519 1.59 6.73 -10.12
CA LYS A 519 1.18 5.33 -9.91
C LYS A 519 1.83 4.70 -8.69
N GLN A 520 3.09 5.03 -8.46
CA GLN A 520 3.91 4.48 -7.38
C GLN A 520 3.60 5.15 -6.04
N LYS A 521 3.20 6.43 -6.05
CA LYS A 521 2.86 7.21 -4.86
C LYS A 521 1.45 7.83 -4.93
N PRO A 522 0.38 7.02 -5.03
CA PRO A 522 -0.98 7.51 -5.31
C PRO A 522 -1.59 8.35 -4.18
N SER A 523 -0.98 8.36 -2.99
CA SER A 523 -1.43 9.11 -1.81
C SER A 523 -0.73 10.47 -1.60
N ALA A 524 0.23 10.83 -2.47
CA ALA A 524 1.02 12.05 -2.33
C ALA A 524 0.29 13.31 -2.87
N TYR A 525 0.92 14.47 -2.66
CA TYR A 525 0.47 15.75 -3.21
C TYR A 525 1.20 16.05 -4.51
N TYR A 526 0.45 16.45 -5.53
CA TYR A 526 0.95 16.72 -6.88
C TYR A 526 0.52 18.11 -7.35
N LYS A 527 1.38 18.75 -8.14
CA LYS A 527 1.09 20.03 -8.77
C LYS A 527 1.58 20.08 -10.21
N LEU A 528 0.70 20.46 -11.14
CA LEU A 528 1.12 20.74 -12.52
C LEU A 528 1.84 22.09 -12.59
N MET A 529 3.02 22.08 -13.20
CA MET A 529 3.82 23.29 -13.41
C MET A 529 3.71 23.82 -14.83
N ASN A 530 3.52 22.92 -15.80
CA ASN A 530 3.44 23.23 -17.22
C ASN A 530 2.13 22.69 -17.81
N ASP A 531 1.76 23.24 -18.97
CA ASP A 531 0.86 22.54 -19.87
C ASP A 531 1.54 21.26 -20.39
N ILE A 532 0.80 20.17 -20.50
CA ILE A 532 1.31 18.85 -20.89
C ILE A 532 0.62 18.40 -22.18
N ASP A 533 1.39 18.04 -23.20
CA ASP A 533 0.90 17.36 -24.40
C ASP A 533 1.26 15.87 -24.33
N MET A 534 0.25 14.99 -24.37
CA MET A 534 0.39 13.54 -24.27
C MET A 534 0.51 12.83 -25.62
N ASN A 535 0.67 13.57 -26.73
CA ASN A 535 0.79 13.00 -28.09
C ASN A 535 1.88 11.93 -28.25
N SER A 536 2.92 11.93 -27.42
CA SER A 536 3.97 10.90 -27.44
C SER A 536 3.55 9.57 -26.80
N ILE A 537 2.35 9.49 -26.22
CA ILE A 537 1.83 8.31 -25.52
C ILE A 537 0.55 7.85 -26.24
N ASP A 538 0.64 6.75 -26.99
CA ASP A 538 -0.48 6.19 -27.77
C ASP A 538 -1.60 5.60 -26.88
N ASP A 539 -1.22 5.04 -25.72
CA ASP A 539 -2.15 4.46 -24.76
C ASP A 539 -1.74 4.78 -23.33
N PHE A 540 -2.25 5.89 -22.81
CA PHE A 540 -1.96 6.34 -21.45
C PHE A 540 -2.52 5.36 -20.44
N GLN A 541 -1.64 4.84 -19.58
CA GLN A 541 -2.03 3.96 -18.49
C GLN A 541 -2.21 4.82 -17.22
N PRO A 542 -3.44 5.02 -16.71
CA PRO A 542 -3.69 5.87 -15.55
C PRO A 542 -3.28 5.23 -14.21
N VAL A 543 -3.41 5.99 -13.12
CA VAL A 543 -3.33 5.44 -11.75
C VAL A 543 -4.63 4.71 -11.42
N GLU A 544 -4.58 3.45 -11.01
CA GLU A 544 -5.82 2.68 -10.78
C GLU A 544 -6.70 3.27 -9.68
N SER A 545 -6.10 3.71 -8.57
CA SER A 545 -6.81 4.34 -7.46
C SER A 545 -6.03 5.50 -6.87
N PHE A 546 -6.55 6.71 -7.02
CA PHE A 546 -5.93 7.93 -6.50
C PHE A 546 -6.45 8.28 -5.10
N LYS A 547 -5.52 8.51 -4.18
CA LYS A 547 -5.75 8.71 -2.73
C LYS A 547 -5.27 10.07 -2.22
N GLY A 548 -4.53 10.81 -3.05
CA GLY A 548 -3.78 12.00 -2.67
C GLY A 548 -4.50 13.31 -3.00
N HIS A 549 -3.70 14.34 -3.26
CA HIS A 549 -4.18 15.65 -3.72
C HIS A 549 -3.48 16.02 -5.03
N PHE A 550 -4.26 16.32 -6.06
CA PHE A 550 -3.75 16.73 -7.37
C PHE A 550 -4.25 18.14 -7.69
N ASP A 551 -3.36 19.12 -7.66
CA ASP A 551 -3.63 20.50 -8.08
C ASP A 551 -3.12 20.70 -9.51
N GLY A 552 -4.05 20.80 -10.46
CA GLY A 552 -3.72 21.09 -11.84
C GLY A 552 -3.23 22.52 -12.07
N ASN A 553 -3.29 23.40 -11.07
CA ASN A 553 -2.73 24.76 -11.13
C ASN A 553 -3.24 25.56 -12.35
N ASN A 554 -4.48 25.29 -12.77
CA ASN A 554 -5.14 25.77 -13.98
C ASN A 554 -4.37 25.51 -15.29
N LYS A 555 -3.50 24.50 -15.31
CA LYS A 555 -2.77 24.04 -16.50
C LYS A 555 -3.61 23.12 -17.36
N VAL A 556 -3.16 22.97 -18.61
CA VAL A 556 -3.85 22.16 -19.61
C VAL A 556 -3.12 20.85 -19.87
N ILE A 557 -3.85 19.72 -19.85
CA ILE A 557 -3.40 18.45 -20.40
C ILE A 557 -4.10 18.20 -21.73
N ARG A 558 -3.33 17.92 -22.79
CA ARG A 558 -3.85 17.76 -24.16
C ARG A 558 -3.59 16.37 -24.72
N ASN A 559 -4.47 15.94 -25.63
CA ASN A 559 -4.29 14.77 -26.50
C ASN A 559 -4.06 13.46 -25.74
N VAL A 560 -4.87 13.21 -24.72
CA VAL A 560 -4.80 11.96 -23.96
C VAL A 560 -5.63 10.91 -24.69
N THR A 561 -5.05 9.74 -24.92
CA THR A 561 -5.76 8.56 -25.42
C THR A 561 -5.60 7.41 -24.43
N MET A 562 -6.71 6.80 -24.03
CA MET A 562 -6.75 5.62 -23.15
C MET A 562 -7.57 4.52 -23.82
N LYS A 563 -6.95 3.36 -24.03
CA LYS A 563 -7.55 2.15 -24.60
C LYS A 563 -7.83 1.16 -23.46
N ASN A 564 -9.07 0.73 -23.36
CA ASN A 564 -9.61 -0.06 -22.25
C ASN A 564 -9.46 0.60 -20.85
N GLY A 565 -9.59 1.93 -20.78
CA GLY A 565 -9.50 2.69 -19.52
C GLY A 565 -10.87 3.16 -18.99
N GLU A 566 -10.98 3.37 -17.68
CA GLU A 566 -12.20 3.87 -17.02
C GLU A 566 -12.25 5.40 -16.86
N GLY A 567 -11.16 6.09 -17.17
CA GLY A 567 -11.01 7.55 -17.12
C GLY A 567 -9.56 7.94 -16.82
N PHE A 568 -9.25 9.23 -16.89
CA PHE A 568 -7.92 9.73 -16.51
C PHE A 568 -7.60 9.39 -15.04
N PHE A 569 -8.62 9.44 -14.19
CA PHE A 569 -8.64 8.87 -12.84
C PHE A 569 -9.72 7.77 -12.76
N PRO A 570 -9.39 6.50 -13.04
CA PRO A 570 -10.31 5.37 -12.90
C PRO A 570 -11.07 5.40 -11.57
N TYR A 571 -10.38 5.64 -10.46
CA TYR A 571 -10.99 5.76 -9.14
C TYR A 571 -10.39 6.90 -8.31
N ILE A 572 -11.24 7.78 -7.78
CA ILE A 572 -10.86 8.83 -6.83
C ILE A 572 -11.42 8.46 -5.45
N GLU A 573 -10.54 8.05 -4.53
CA GLU A 573 -10.94 7.53 -3.21
C GLU A 573 -11.54 8.61 -2.29
N TYR A 574 -12.26 8.14 -1.28
CA TYR A 574 -12.70 8.97 -0.16
C TYR A 574 -11.55 9.83 0.40
N LYS A 575 -11.79 11.14 0.53
CA LYS A 575 -10.84 12.21 0.92
C LYS A 575 -9.75 12.58 -0.09
N ALA A 576 -9.60 11.86 -1.20
CA ALA A 576 -8.75 12.33 -2.29
C ALA A 576 -9.32 13.61 -2.90
N VAL A 577 -8.45 14.49 -3.40
CA VAL A 577 -8.86 15.78 -3.98
C VAL A 577 -8.18 15.94 -5.34
N VAL A 578 -8.95 16.26 -6.38
CA VAL A 578 -8.43 16.65 -7.69
C VAL A 578 -9.04 17.98 -8.08
N GLU A 579 -8.21 18.98 -8.39
CA GLU A 579 -8.72 20.32 -8.66
C GLU A 579 -7.91 21.12 -9.68
N ASN A 580 -8.54 22.19 -10.20
CA ASN A 580 -7.89 23.23 -11.01
C ASN A 580 -7.19 22.71 -12.28
N ILE A 581 -7.85 21.88 -13.09
CA ILE A 581 -7.22 21.31 -14.29
C ILE A 581 -8.12 21.45 -15.52
N VAL A 582 -7.49 21.70 -16.67
CA VAL A 582 -8.16 21.74 -17.97
C VAL A 582 -7.66 20.59 -18.84
N PHE A 583 -8.58 19.89 -19.49
CA PHE A 583 -8.29 18.88 -20.50
C PHE A 583 -8.77 19.32 -21.88
N GLU A 584 -7.97 19.09 -22.91
CA GLU A 584 -8.34 19.26 -24.31
C GLU A 584 -8.08 17.95 -25.05
N ASN A 585 -9.05 17.45 -25.80
CA ASN A 585 -8.96 16.18 -26.52
C ASN A 585 -8.65 14.96 -25.61
N LEU A 586 -9.52 14.71 -24.63
CA LEU A 586 -9.44 13.58 -23.70
C LEU A 586 -10.28 12.38 -24.20
N ASN A 587 -9.62 11.34 -24.70
CA ASN A 587 -10.26 10.20 -25.34
C ASN A 587 -10.13 8.92 -24.50
N VAL A 588 -11.27 8.32 -24.18
CA VAL A 588 -11.36 7.09 -23.38
C VAL A 588 -12.23 6.07 -24.09
N THR A 589 -11.69 4.88 -24.34
CA THR A 589 -12.47 3.73 -24.79
C THR A 589 -12.35 2.64 -23.74
N ASN A 590 -13.47 2.12 -23.22
CA ASN A 590 -13.50 0.95 -22.37
C ASN A 590 -14.28 -0.17 -23.10
N LYS A 591 -13.66 -1.31 -23.41
CA LYS A 591 -14.39 -2.46 -24.00
C LYS A 591 -14.74 -3.55 -22.99
N GLN A 592 -14.17 -3.51 -21.79
CA GLN A 592 -14.22 -4.62 -20.83
C GLN A 592 -15.42 -4.53 -19.85
N GLY A 593 -16.17 -3.43 -19.89
CA GLY A 593 -17.22 -3.14 -18.90
C GLY A 593 -16.67 -2.31 -17.73
N GLY A 594 -17.54 -1.79 -16.87
CA GLY A 594 -17.15 -0.93 -15.74
C GLY A 594 -17.54 0.55 -15.91
N HIS A 595 -17.46 1.32 -14.83
CA HIS A 595 -17.86 2.74 -14.84
C HIS A 595 -16.83 3.56 -15.60
N THR A 596 -17.27 4.24 -16.66
CA THR A 596 -16.34 4.91 -17.57
C THR A 596 -16.69 6.39 -17.69
N GLY A 597 -15.73 7.26 -17.41
CA GLY A 597 -15.83 8.70 -17.70
C GLY A 597 -14.62 9.16 -18.50
N SER A 598 -14.73 10.32 -19.17
CA SER A 598 -13.54 10.91 -19.80
C SER A 598 -12.51 11.30 -18.73
N PHE A 599 -12.97 11.96 -17.66
CA PHE A 599 -12.13 12.40 -16.55
C PHE A 599 -11.97 11.31 -15.49
N ALA A 600 -13.06 10.70 -15.01
CA ALA A 600 -12.98 9.69 -13.97
C ALA A 600 -13.98 8.54 -14.12
N GLY A 601 -13.59 7.33 -13.73
CA GLY A 601 -14.48 6.18 -13.71
C GLY A 601 -15.46 6.28 -12.55
N SER A 602 -14.93 6.35 -11.33
CA SER A 602 -15.71 6.46 -10.09
C SER A 602 -15.15 7.53 -9.16
N VAL A 603 -16.05 8.32 -8.56
CA VAL A 603 -15.70 9.40 -7.65
C VAL A 603 -16.34 9.21 -6.28
N GLN A 604 -15.50 9.03 -5.26
CA GLN A 604 -15.84 9.10 -3.83
C GLN A 604 -15.12 10.24 -3.10
N GLY A 605 -14.09 10.80 -3.72
CA GLY A 605 -13.37 11.99 -3.23
C GLY A 605 -14.01 13.30 -3.71
N THR A 606 -13.18 14.32 -3.82
CA THR A 606 -13.59 15.68 -4.20
C THR A 606 -12.96 16.08 -5.52
N VAL A 607 -13.78 16.58 -6.44
CA VAL A 607 -13.38 17.09 -7.75
C VAL A 607 -13.85 18.54 -7.88
N ARG A 608 -12.94 19.49 -8.10
CA ARG A 608 -13.26 20.93 -8.16
C ARG A 608 -12.61 21.66 -9.32
N ASN A 609 -13.33 22.56 -9.98
CA ASN A 609 -12.75 23.42 -11.03
C ASN A 609 -11.98 22.60 -12.09
N VAL A 610 -12.60 21.52 -12.57
CA VAL A 610 -12.06 20.64 -13.60
C VAL A 610 -12.85 20.81 -14.89
N ARG A 611 -12.16 21.02 -16.01
CA ARG A 611 -12.79 21.34 -17.30
C ARG A 611 -12.29 20.41 -18.40
N VAL A 612 -13.16 19.58 -18.97
CA VAL A 612 -12.87 18.81 -20.18
C VAL A 612 -13.48 19.55 -21.36
N LYS A 613 -12.68 20.26 -22.16
CA LYS A 613 -13.20 21.07 -23.28
C LYS A 613 -13.66 20.22 -24.46
N SER A 614 -12.98 19.11 -24.73
CA SER A 614 -13.25 18.24 -25.87
C SER A 614 -12.66 16.85 -25.65
N GLY A 615 -13.10 15.89 -26.44
CA GLY A 615 -12.70 14.49 -26.34
C GLY A 615 -13.88 13.56 -26.58
N SER A 616 -13.67 12.27 -26.37
CA SER A 616 -14.74 11.29 -26.49
C SER A 616 -14.62 10.17 -25.47
N VAL A 617 -15.76 9.63 -25.05
CA VAL A 617 -15.85 8.49 -24.15
C VAL A 617 -16.77 7.43 -24.74
N SER A 618 -16.30 6.18 -24.72
CA SER A 618 -17.03 5.01 -25.17
C SER A 618 -16.93 3.91 -24.11
N GLY A 619 -18.05 3.46 -23.57
CA GLY A 619 -18.11 2.25 -22.75
C GLY A 619 -18.56 1.04 -23.57
N GLY A 620 -18.11 -0.14 -23.15
CA GLY A 620 -18.42 -1.40 -23.80
C GLY A 620 -19.78 -1.95 -23.37
N ASP A 621 -20.31 -2.88 -24.15
CA ASP A 621 -21.57 -3.56 -23.87
C ASP A 621 -21.39 -4.51 -22.68
N SER A 622 -21.69 -4.03 -21.47
CA SER A 622 -21.75 -4.88 -20.28
C SER A 622 -23.14 -5.48 -20.11
N GLN A 623 -23.19 -6.76 -19.69
CA GLN A 623 -24.43 -7.38 -19.18
C GLN A 623 -24.86 -6.78 -17.82
N ASN A 624 -24.02 -5.95 -17.20
CA ASN A 624 -24.31 -5.28 -15.94
C ASN A 624 -25.13 -4.00 -16.18
N SER A 625 -26.41 -4.04 -15.81
CA SER A 625 -27.32 -2.88 -15.90
C SER A 625 -26.91 -1.69 -15.03
N MET A 626 -25.95 -1.86 -14.10
CA MET A 626 -25.41 -0.81 -13.25
C MET A 626 -24.19 -0.11 -13.86
N GLN A 627 -23.79 -0.41 -15.09
CA GLN A 627 -22.65 0.26 -15.70
C GLN A 627 -22.99 1.72 -16.07
N GLY A 628 -22.21 2.67 -15.57
CA GLY A 628 -22.34 4.09 -15.89
C GLY A 628 -21.30 4.57 -16.89
N VAL A 629 -21.73 5.23 -17.96
CA VAL A 629 -20.85 5.91 -18.92
C VAL A 629 -21.20 7.40 -18.99
N GLY A 630 -20.28 8.25 -18.53
CA GLY A 630 -20.51 9.69 -18.46
C GLY A 630 -19.50 10.50 -19.25
N GLY A 631 -19.95 11.60 -19.88
CA GLY A 631 -19.05 12.53 -20.57
C GLY A 631 -17.98 13.13 -19.66
N PHE A 632 -18.17 13.09 -18.33
CA PHE A 632 -17.18 13.49 -17.34
C PHE A 632 -16.84 12.33 -16.38
N ILE A 633 -17.85 11.78 -15.70
CA ILE A 633 -17.70 10.76 -14.65
C ILE A 633 -18.56 9.53 -14.95
N GLY A 634 -17.99 8.32 -14.83
CA GLY A 634 -18.75 7.08 -14.96
C GLY A 634 -19.79 6.88 -13.84
N THR A 635 -19.37 6.96 -12.58
CA THR A 635 -20.26 6.91 -11.40
C THR A 635 -19.87 7.92 -10.32
N LEU A 636 -20.89 8.53 -9.70
CA LEU A 636 -20.71 9.44 -8.56
C LEU A 636 -21.33 8.82 -7.29
N GLY A 637 -20.46 8.37 -6.37
CA GLY A 637 -20.84 7.75 -5.11
C GLY A 637 -21.27 8.74 -4.02
N MET A 638 -21.83 8.23 -2.92
CA MET A 638 -22.43 9.03 -1.84
C MET A 638 -21.50 10.05 -1.18
N ASP A 639 -20.21 9.73 -1.04
CA ASP A 639 -19.21 10.62 -0.46
C ASP A 639 -18.56 11.55 -1.50
N GLY A 640 -18.85 11.30 -2.79
CA GLY A 640 -18.29 12.06 -3.89
C GLY A 640 -18.82 13.49 -3.94
N VAL A 641 -17.93 14.44 -4.17
CA VAL A 641 -18.27 15.86 -4.36
C VAL A 641 -17.72 16.32 -5.69
N VAL A 642 -18.59 16.86 -6.55
CA VAL A 642 -18.21 17.44 -7.84
C VAL A 642 -18.75 18.87 -7.90
N GLU A 643 -17.83 19.83 -8.01
CA GLU A 643 -18.15 21.25 -7.90
C GLU A 643 -17.39 22.08 -8.96
N ASP A 644 -18.07 23.04 -9.58
CA ASP A 644 -17.48 23.93 -10.61
C ASP A 644 -16.83 23.16 -11.78
N CYS A 645 -17.44 22.06 -12.23
CA CYS A 645 -16.86 21.18 -13.26
C CYS A 645 -17.62 21.24 -14.60
N TYR A 646 -16.88 21.11 -15.71
CA TYR A 646 -17.42 21.25 -17.05
C TYR A 646 -16.94 20.12 -17.97
N THR A 647 -17.82 19.61 -18.84
CA THR A 647 -17.44 18.72 -19.94
C THR A 647 -18.11 19.06 -21.28
N GLY A 648 -17.30 19.04 -22.34
CA GLY A 648 -17.70 19.00 -23.74
C GLY A 648 -17.33 17.70 -24.44
N ALA A 649 -16.93 16.66 -23.70
CA ALA A 649 -16.59 15.36 -24.30
C ALA A 649 -17.85 14.64 -24.80
N SER A 650 -17.78 14.08 -26.01
CA SER A 650 -18.89 13.32 -26.59
C SER A 650 -18.99 11.92 -25.98
N VAL A 651 -20.20 11.43 -25.70
CA VAL A 651 -20.45 10.06 -25.24
C VAL A 651 -21.02 9.23 -26.39
N LYS A 652 -20.29 8.19 -26.80
CA LYS A 652 -20.62 7.42 -28.02
C LYS A 652 -21.37 6.11 -27.75
N SER A 653 -21.05 5.41 -26.67
CA SER A 653 -21.65 4.09 -26.37
C SER A 653 -21.62 3.76 -24.87
N GLY A 654 -22.56 2.94 -24.41
CA GLY A 654 -22.65 2.50 -23.01
C GLY A 654 -24.05 2.01 -22.61
N VAL A 655 -24.23 1.66 -21.33
CA VAL A 655 -25.52 1.22 -20.77
C VAL A 655 -26.32 2.38 -20.18
N ASN A 656 -25.82 3.00 -19.09
CA ASN A 656 -26.38 4.24 -18.54
C ASN A 656 -25.55 5.42 -19.05
N ILE A 657 -26.04 6.11 -20.07
CA ILE A 657 -25.32 7.13 -20.82
C ILE A 657 -25.75 8.52 -20.34
N GLY A 658 -24.83 9.29 -19.76
CA GLY A 658 -25.08 10.68 -19.36
C GLY A 658 -24.08 11.66 -19.93
N GLY A 659 -24.53 12.84 -20.36
CA GLY A 659 -23.63 13.88 -20.85
C GLY A 659 -22.59 14.36 -19.81
N PHE A 660 -22.89 14.22 -18.52
CA PHE A 660 -21.97 14.52 -17.41
C PHE A 660 -21.64 13.26 -16.59
N ILE A 661 -22.65 12.62 -16.00
CA ILE A 661 -22.52 11.43 -15.13
C ILE A 661 -23.25 10.25 -15.75
N GLY A 662 -22.60 9.08 -15.82
CA GLY A 662 -23.25 7.85 -16.26
C GLY A 662 -24.28 7.34 -15.24
N LEU A 663 -23.82 6.97 -14.05
CA LEU A 663 -24.65 6.49 -12.95
C LEU A 663 -24.52 7.39 -11.72
N TYR A 664 -25.66 7.86 -11.20
CA TYR A 664 -25.70 8.71 -10.01
C TYR A 664 -26.12 7.93 -8.77
N GLN A 665 -25.27 7.94 -7.74
CA GLN A 665 -25.46 7.23 -6.46
C GLN A 665 -25.38 8.17 -5.26
N ASN A 666 -26.05 9.33 -5.37
CA ASN A 666 -26.30 10.26 -4.27
C ASN A 666 -25.11 11.13 -3.79
N GLY A 667 -24.10 11.37 -4.64
CA GLY A 667 -23.04 12.34 -4.34
C GLY A 667 -23.47 13.81 -4.51
N SER A 668 -22.63 14.76 -4.10
CA SER A 668 -22.93 16.20 -4.22
C SER A 668 -22.53 16.75 -5.59
N ILE A 669 -23.46 17.44 -6.25
CA ILE A 669 -23.23 18.11 -7.54
C ILE A 669 -23.55 19.60 -7.41
N LYS A 670 -22.59 20.47 -7.74
CA LYS A 670 -22.77 21.93 -7.69
C LYS A 670 -22.08 22.61 -8.86
N TYR A 671 -22.76 23.56 -9.50
CA TYR A 671 -22.13 24.44 -10.50
C TYR A 671 -21.50 23.68 -11.68
N CYS A 672 -22.15 22.60 -12.11
CA CYS A 672 -21.62 21.74 -13.17
C CYS A 672 -22.34 21.94 -14.50
N TYR A 673 -21.62 21.78 -15.63
CA TYR A 673 -22.17 21.97 -16.97
C TYR A 673 -21.74 20.89 -17.97
N ALA A 674 -22.67 20.45 -18.84
CA ALA A 674 -22.41 19.53 -19.95
C ALA A 674 -22.91 20.07 -21.30
N ASN A 675 -22.09 19.99 -22.33
CA ASN A 675 -22.48 20.30 -23.72
C ASN A 675 -21.86 19.37 -24.78
N GLY A 676 -21.31 18.23 -24.36
CA GLY A 676 -20.84 17.21 -25.29
C GLY A 676 -22.00 16.43 -25.93
N ILE A 677 -21.81 15.98 -27.18
CA ILE A 677 -22.81 15.17 -27.90
C ILE A 677 -23.05 13.86 -27.12
N VAL A 678 -24.31 13.48 -26.94
CA VAL A 678 -24.70 12.21 -26.31
C VAL A 678 -25.43 11.35 -27.33
N GLU A 679 -24.77 10.28 -27.80
CA GLU A 679 -25.35 9.35 -28.76
C GLU A 679 -26.36 8.44 -28.05
N SER A 680 -27.58 8.37 -28.59
CA SER A 680 -28.65 7.51 -28.06
C SER A 680 -28.43 6.05 -28.45
N GLY A 681 -28.47 5.13 -27.48
CA GLY A 681 -28.31 3.69 -27.76
C GLY A 681 -28.22 2.77 -26.54
N GLY A 682 -28.00 3.32 -25.34
CA GLY A 682 -28.01 2.57 -24.07
C GLY A 682 -29.40 2.37 -23.47
N ALA A 683 -29.47 1.61 -22.36
CA ALA A 683 -30.71 1.36 -21.62
C ALA A 683 -31.34 2.64 -21.06
N HIS A 684 -30.51 3.59 -20.64
CA HIS A 684 -30.92 4.90 -20.12
C HIS A 684 -30.01 5.98 -20.70
N THR A 685 -30.56 7.01 -21.33
CA THR A 685 -29.79 8.09 -21.96
C THR A 685 -30.33 9.45 -21.51
N GLY A 686 -29.48 10.26 -20.87
CA GLY A 686 -29.84 11.61 -20.43
C GLY A 686 -28.77 12.65 -20.77
N GLY A 687 -29.21 13.90 -20.95
CA GLY A 687 -28.33 15.02 -21.30
C GLY A 687 -27.32 15.38 -20.20
N PHE A 688 -27.59 15.01 -18.94
CA PHE A 688 -26.66 15.21 -17.83
C PHE A 688 -26.39 13.90 -17.07
N ILE A 689 -27.43 13.18 -16.63
CA ILE A 689 -27.32 11.90 -15.90
C ILE A 689 -27.89 10.77 -16.76
N GLY A 690 -27.18 9.64 -16.87
CA GLY A 690 -27.69 8.44 -17.53
C GLY A 690 -28.78 7.74 -16.71
N GLY A 691 -28.42 7.22 -15.54
CA GLY A 691 -29.34 6.55 -14.62
C GLY A 691 -29.07 6.89 -13.16
N VAL A 692 -30.06 6.68 -12.29
CA VAL A 692 -29.99 6.99 -10.86
C VAL A 692 -30.25 5.73 -10.04
N TYR A 693 -29.31 5.39 -9.14
CA TYR A 693 -29.39 4.20 -8.29
C TYR A 693 -29.25 4.59 -6.81
N LEU A 694 -30.28 4.28 -6.01
CA LEU A 694 -30.39 4.71 -4.61
C LEU A 694 -30.66 3.53 -3.68
N ILE A 695 -30.06 3.56 -2.49
CA ILE A 695 -30.23 2.52 -1.45
C ILE A 695 -31.17 3.00 -0.32
N ASP A 696 -31.12 4.28 0.08
CA ASP A 696 -31.79 4.80 1.30
C ASP A 696 -32.74 6.01 1.11
N GLY A 697 -33.23 6.25 -0.12
CA GLY A 697 -34.44 7.06 -0.37
C GLY A 697 -34.35 8.59 -0.25
N GLN A 698 -33.31 9.20 0.33
CA GLN A 698 -33.11 10.66 0.29
C GLN A 698 -32.06 11.07 -0.75
N ILE A 699 -32.50 11.84 -1.76
CA ILE A 699 -31.66 12.31 -2.86
C ILE A 699 -31.09 13.69 -2.55
N VAL A 700 -29.77 13.84 -2.65
CA VAL A 700 -29.09 15.14 -2.68
C VAL A 700 -29.40 15.82 -4.02
N LYS A 701 -30.03 17.00 -3.98
CA LYS A 701 -30.37 17.74 -5.19
C LYS A 701 -29.14 18.47 -5.74
N PRO A 702 -28.82 18.32 -7.03
CA PRO A 702 -27.85 19.18 -7.69
C PRO A 702 -28.18 20.67 -7.53
N VAL A 703 -27.15 21.49 -7.36
CA VAL A 703 -27.29 22.95 -7.20
C VAL A 703 -26.75 23.63 -8.45
N GLN A 704 -27.58 24.49 -9.09
CA GLN A 704 -27.19 25.33 -10.23
C GLN A 704 -26.34 24.57 -11.25
N SER A 705 -26.84 23.43 -11.72
CA SER A 705 -26.14 22.56 -12.67
C SER A 705 -26.99 22.37 -13.93
N TYR A 706 -26.33 22.33 -15.08
CA TYR A 706 -26.95 22.65 -16.35
C TYR A 706 -26.47 21.73 -17.48
N TYR A 707 -27.27 21.58 -18.53
CA TYR A 707 -26.81 21.00 -19.79
C TYR A 707 -27.41 21.71 -21.00
N ASP A 708 -26.72 21.64 -22.13
CA ASP A 708 -27.20 22.13 -23.43
C ASP A 708 -27.96 21.02 -24.16
N MET A 709 -29.28 21.13 -24.25
CA MET A 709 -30.15 20.15 -24.90
C MET A 709 -29.86 20.02 -26.40
N SER A 710 -29.54 21.13 -27.07
CA SER A 710 -29.24 21.12 -28.50
C SER A 710 -27.88 20.52 -28.81
N ALA A 711 -26.88 20.79 -27.97
CA ALA A 711 -25.53 20.23 -28.15
C ALA A 711 -25.48 18.75 -27.75
N THR A 712 -26.13 18.37 -26.64
CA THR A 712 -26.20 16.97 -26.20
C THR A 712 -27.11 16.12 -27.09
N GLY A 713 -28.11 16.74 -27.74
CA GLY A 713 -29.15 16.02 -28.49
C GLY A 713 -30.21 15.38 -27.60
N GLN A 714 -30.24 15.70 -26.31
CA GLN A 714 -31.13 15.08 -25.32
C GLN A 714 -32.12 16.09 -24.76
N GLY A 715 -33.41 15.75 -24.80
CA GLY A 715 -34.47 16.59 -24.23
C GLY A 715 -34.72 16.38 -22.74
N LYS A 716 -34.13 15.33 -22.13
CA LYS A 716 -34.27 15.02 -20.70
C LYS A 716 -32.92 15.10 -20.00
N ALA A 717 -32.90 15.66 -18.79
CA ALA A 717 -31.70 15.72 -17.97
C ALA A 717 -31.25 14.34 -17.50
N ILE A 718 -32.21 13.46 -17.18
CA ILE A 718 -32.00 12.12 -16.61
C ILE A 718 -32.63 11.08 -17.52
N GLY A 719 -31.90 10.00 -17.83
CA GLY A 719 -32.34 8.99 -18.80
C GLY A 719 -33.33 7.95 -18.28
N ASP A 720 -33.41 7.73 -16.97
CA ASP A 720 -34.25 6.68 -16.35
C ASP A 720 -35.57 7.20 -15.74
N ARG A 721 -35.79 8.52 -15.72
CA ARG A 721 -36.96 9.17 -15.10
C ARG A 721 -37.25 10.54 -15.71
N ASP A 722 -38.47 11.02 -15.51
CA ASP A 722 -38.93 12.32 -16.03
C ASP A 722 -38.58 13.51 -15.11
N ASP A 723 -38.11 13.26 -13.89
CA ASP A 723 -37.65 14.32 -12.98
C ASP A 723 -36.21 14.75 -13.31
N SER A 724 -35.90 16.04 -13.16
CA SER A 724 -34.56 16.57 -13.45
C SER A 724 -33.65 16.64 -12.21
N LEU A 725 -34.12 16.23 -11.03
CA LEU A 725 -33.49 16.42 -9.71
C LEU A 725 -33.06 17.88 -9.36
N GLY A 726 -33.38 18.87 -10.19
CA GLY A 726 -32.90 20.25 -10.07
C GLY A 726 -31.83 20.65 -11.09
N ILE A 727 -31.47 19.74 -12.00
CA ILE A 727 -30.68 20.04 -13.20
C ILE A 727 -31.57 20.77 -14.20
N VAL A 728 -31.05 21.82 -14.83
CA VAL A 728 -31.82 22.62 -15.80
C VAL A 728 -31.22 22.48 -17.20
N GLY A 729 -32.03 21.99 -18.14
CA GLY A 729 -31.71 21.97 -19.56
C GLY A 729 -31.97 23.33 -20.21
N TYR A 730 -31.10 23.73 -21.12
CA TYR A 730 -31.30 24.89 -21.98
C TYR A 730 -31.09 24.55 -23.45
N SER A 731 -31.80 25.25 -24.33
CA SER A 731 -31.58 25.21 -25.77
C SER A 731 -31.79 26.60 -26.32
N LEU A 732 -30.92 27.02 -27.23
CA LEU A 732 -31.06 28.22 -28.03
C LEU A 732 -30.86 27.84 -29.50
N ASP A 733 -31.80 28.18 -30.37
CA ASP A 733 -31.64 27.93 -31.81
C ASP A 733 -30.37 28.62 -32.34
N LYS A 734 -29.61 27.92 -33.17
CA LYS A 734 -28.34 28.43 -33.72
C LYS A 734 -28.53 29.65 -34.64
N GLU A 735 -29.70 29.75 -35.27
CA GLU A 735 -30.08 30.88 -36.14
C GLU A 735 -31.51 31.35 -35.86
N ILE A 736 -31.72 32.67 -35.81
CA ILE A 736 -33.02 33.33 -35.63
C ILE A 736 -33.28 34.24 -36.83
N MET A 737 -34.40 34.04 -37.52
CA MET A 737 -34.82 34.86 -38.67
C MET A 737 -35.91 35.85 -38.23
N LEU A 738 -35.70 37.14 -38.51
CA LEU A 738 -36.62 38.23 -38.18
C LEU A 738 -37.04 38.98 -39.45
N HIS A 739 -38.32 39.30 -39.52
CA HIS A 739 -38.87 40.12 -40.59
C HIS A 739 -39.38 41.45 -40.03
N ASN A 740 -40.70 41.66 -40.02
CA ASN A 740 -41.34 42.87 -39.51
C ASN A 740 -42.21 42.57 -38.27
N GLU A 741 -41.74 41.64 -37.43
CA GLU A 741 -42.46 41.12 -36.28
C GLU A 741 -41.56 40.99 -35.05
N GLU A 742 -42.16 41.12 -33.86
CA GLU A 742 -41.55 40.73 -32.61
C GLU A 742 -41.89 39.26 -32.36
N ILE A 743 -40.87 38.40 -32.29
CA ILE A 743 -41.05 36.98 -32.01
C ILE A 743 -40.55 36.62 -30.62
N ARG A 744 -41.09 35.55 -30.06
CA ARG A 744 -40.52 34.94 -28.86
C ARG A 744 -39.15 34.34 -29.21
N ILE A 745 -38.14 34.61 -28.39
CA ILE A 745 -36.82 34.00 -28.58
C ILE A 745 -37.00 32.49 -28.46
N PRO A 746 -36.50 31.68 -29.41
CA PRO A 746 -36.57 30.22 -29.36
C PRO A 746 -35.55 29.68 -28.34
N PHE A 747 -35.78 30.06 -27.08
CA PHE A 747 -35.02 29.64 -25.93
C PHE A 747 -35.89 28.71 -25.09
N THR A 748 -35.47 27.46 -24.94
CA THR A 748 -36.18 26.47 -24.13
C THR A 748 -35.45 26.30 -22.81
N ILE A 749 -36.22 26.26 -21.71
CA ILE A 749 -35.71 26.05 -20.35
C ILE A 749 -36.68 25.15 -19.58
N ASP A 750 -36.14 24.13 -18.91
CA ASP A 750 -36.95 23.17 -18.15
C ASP A 750 -37.42 23.70 -16.78
N SER A 751 -37.02 24.92 -16.39
CA SER A 751 -37.38 25.55 -15.13
C SER A 751 -37.52 27.05 -15.26
N ASN A 752 -38.67 27.62 -14.88
CA ASN A 752 -38.95 29.06 -14.95
C ASN A 752 -38.16 29.93 -13.95
N THR A 753 -37.18 29.36 -13.23
CA THR A 753 -36.53 30.02 -12.07
C THR A 753 -35.29 30.82 -12.46
N ILE A 754 -34.72 30.60 -13.65
CA ILE A 754 -33.50 31.25 -14.12
C ILE A 754 -33.79 31.92 -15.46
N ILE A 755 -33.68 33.26 -15.50
CA ILE A 755 -33.79 34.02 -16.75
C ILE A 755 -32.37 34.27 -17.24
N PRO A 756 -31.98 33.82 -18.43
CA PRO A 756 -30.66 34.12 -18.98
C PRO A 756 -30.50 35.63 -19.17
N ASP A 757 -29.29 36.16 -18.96
CA ASP A 757 -29.01 37.51 -19.41
C ASP A 757 -28.81 37.50 -20.93
N LEU A 758 -29.74 38.15 -21.63
CA LEU A 758 -29.77 38.22 -23.08
C LEU A 758 -29.15 39.53 -23.56
N ASN A 759 -28.14 39.45 -24.42
CA ASN A 759 -27.51 40.62 -25.01
C ASN A 759 -27.43 40.46 -26.53
N ILE A 760 -27.73 41.53 -27.26
CA ILE A 760 -27.52 41.61 -28.71
C ILE A 760 -26.23 42.38 -28.97
N SER A 761 -25.39 41.82 -29.85
CA SER A 761 -24.10 42.41 -30.20
C SER A 761 -24.22 43.72 -30.99
N ASP A 762 -25.30 43.90 -31.75
CA ASP A 762 -25.60 45.12 -32.51
C ASP A 762 -27.09 45.48 -32.42
N ILE A 763 -27.39 46.44 -31.54
CA ILE A 763 -28.76 46.88 -31.25
C ILE A 763 -29.39 47.68 -32.40
N ALA A 764 -28.59 48.16 -33.36
CA ALA A 764 -29.12 48.83 -34.55
C ALA A 764 -29.81 47.84 -35.50
N ILE A 765 -29.46 46.56 -35.41
CA ILE A 765 -30.03 45.48 -36.24
C ILE A 765 -31.21 44.82 -35.53
N ALA A 766 -31.10 44.49 -34.24
CA ALA A 766 -32.18 43.86 -33.49
C ALA A 766 -32.17 44.26 -32.01
N VAL A 767 -33.33 44.26 -31.36
CA VAL A 767 -33.48 44.56 -29.93
C VAL A 767 -34.19 43.43 -29.21
N VAL A 768 -33.81 43.18 -27.96
CA VAL A 768 -34.40 42.14 -27.10
C VAL A 768 -35.20 42.78 -25.98
N ASN A 769 -36.42 42.31 -25.80
CA ASN A 769 -37.21 42.58 -24.61
C ASN A 769 -36.97 41.45 -23.59
N LYS A 770 -36.06 41.70 -22.65
CA LYS A 770 -35.64 40.72 -21.63
C LYS A 770 -36.80 40.25 -20.74
N LYS A 771 -37.82 41.09 -20.52
CA LYS A 771 -38.98 40.73 -19.68
C LYS A 771 -39.97 39.83 -20.39
N ALA A 772 -40.22 40.10 -21.68
CA ALA A 772 -41.12 39.29 -22.49
C ALA A 772 -40.42 38.07 -23.14
N MET A 773 -39.09 37.98 -23.05
CA MET A 773 -38.27 36.97 -23.73
C MET A 773 -38.52 36.97 -25.25
N THR A 774 -38.62 38.17 -25.82
CA THR A 774 -38.89 38.41 -27.24
C THR A 774 -37.76 39.20 -27.89
N ILE A 775 -37.64 39.08 -29.21
CA ILE A 775 -36.66 39.78 -30.04
C ILE A 775 -37.37 40.35 -31.27
N CYS A 776 -36.99 41.57 -31.66
CA CYS A 776 -37.54 42.27 -32.81
C CYS A 776 -36.41 42.83 -33.67
N GLY A 777 -36.59 42.80 -34.99
CA GLY A 777 -35.68 43.45 -35.93
C GLY A 777 -35.88 44.97 -35.94
N VAL A 778 -34.79 45.71 -36.11
CA VAL A 778 -34.77 47.18 -36.21
C VAL A 778 -34.36 47.62 -37.61
N ALA A 779 -33.34 46.97 -38.19
CA ALA A 779 -32.86 47.23 -39.54
C ALA A 779 -32.38 45.95 -40.20
N ASN A 780 -32.36 45.92 -41.54
CA ASN A 780 -31.86 44.77 -42.29
C ASN A 780 -30.38 44.54 -41.97
N GLY A 781 -30.00 43.31 -41.62
CA GLY A 781 -28.62 42.99 -41.23
C GLY A 781 -28.49 41.66 -40.52
N THR A 782 -27.29 41.36 -40.03
CA THR A 782 -27.00 40.18 -39.22
C THR A 782 -26.30 40.59 -37.93
N THR A 783 -26.77 40.07 -36.80
CA THR A 783 -26.18 40.29 -35.47
C THR A 783 -26.12 38.97 -34.69
N LYS A 784 -25.67 39.01 -33.43
CA LYS A 784 -25.58 37.85 -32.55
C LYS A 784 -26.34 38.10 -31.25
N LEU A 785 -27.15 37.12 -30.87
CA LEU A 785 -27.76 37.01 -29.54
C LEU A 785 -26.86 36.15 -28.65
N LEU A 786 -26.44 36.70 -27.52
CA LEU A 786 -25.69 36.03 -26.48
C LEU A 786 -26.61 35.81 -25.28
N ALA A 787 -26.81 34.57 -24.88
CA ALA A 787 -27.52 34.19 -23.66
C ALA A 787 -26.51 33.73 -22.62
N SER A 788 -26.43 34.45 -21.49
CA SER A 788 -25.46 34.20 -20.43
C SER A 788 -26.16 33.66 -19.18
N ILE A 789 -25.70 32.51 -18.68
CA ILE A 789 -26.30 31.78 -17.55
C ILE A 789 -25.25 31.62 -16.45
N PRO A 790 -25.46 32.17 -15.24
CA PRO A 790 -24.56 31.97 -14.11
C PRO A 790 -24.50 30.51 -13.66
N CYS A 791 -23.28 30.00 -13.46
CA CYS A 791 -22.99 28.65 -13.00
C CYS A 791 -21.85 28.69 -11.96
N GLY A 792 -22.21 28.84 -10.69
CA GLY A 792 -21.23 29.09 -9.63
C GLY A 792 -20.47 30.39 -9.86
N ASN A 793 -19.14 30.30 -9.89
CA ASN A 793 -18.25 31.43 -10.22
C ASN A 793 -18.03 31.60 -11.74
N ASN A 794 -18.64 30.76 -12.58
CA ASN A 794 -18.49 30.78 -14.03
C ASN A 794 -19.77 31.27 -14.74
N MET A 795 -19.64 31.65 -16.01
CA MET A 795 -20.74 32.00 -16.90
C MET A 795 -20.78 31.03 -18.09
N ILE A 796 -21.93 30.39 -18.30
CA ILE A 796 -22.22 29.65 -19.53
C ILE A 796 -22.70 30.65 -20.57
N GLN A 797 -22.12 30.62 -21.77
CA GLN A 797 -22.53 31.46 -22.90
C GLN A 797 -23.07 30.59 -24.03
N LEU A 798 -24.30 30.87 -24.45
CA LEU A 798 -24.92 30.34 -25.66
C LEU A 798 -25.00 31.45 -26.70
N GLU A 799 -24.74 31.11 -27.96
CA GLU A 799 -24.73 32.07 -29.08
C GLU A 799 -25.74 31.66 -30.15
N SER A 800 -26.51 32.63 -30.64
CA SER A 800 -27.37 32.50 -31.80
C SER A 800 -27.11 33.62 -32.80
N LYS A 801 -27.09 33.27 -34.08
CA LYS A 801 -26.98 34.24 -35.18
C LYS A 801 -28.36 34.76 -35.55
N VAL A 802 -28.55 36.08 -35.49
CA VAL A 802 -29.83 36.75 -35.77
C VAL A 802 -29.76 37.43 -37.13
N ILE A 803 -30.70 37.16 -38.03
CA ILE A 803 -30.77 37.74 -39.38
C ILE A 803 -32.09 38.49 -39.53
N VAL A 804 -32.04 39.77 -39.91
CA VAL A 804 -33.21 40.65 -40.05
C VAL A 804 -33.39 41.05 -41.52
N ASN A 805 -34.61 40.88 -42.07
CA ASN A 805 -34.94 41.19 -43.47
C ASN A 805 -36.35 41.78 -43.65
N GLY A 806 -36.48 42.91 -44.34
CA GLY A 806 -37.77 43.45 -44.83
C GLY A 806 -38.38 44.61 -44.03
N ILE A 807 -37.60 45.34 -43.23
CA ILE A 807 -38.10 46.47 -42.42
C ILE A 807 -38.02 47.80 -43.19
N GLN A 808 -39.08 48.63 -43.16
CA GLN A 808 -39.05 50.03 -43.60
C GLN A 808 -38.75 50.96 -42.41
N GLU A 809 -37.71 51.78 -42.54
CA GLU A 809 -37.27 52.73 -41.50
C GLU A 809 -38.38 53.72 -41.13
N SER A 810 -38.81 53.72 -39.87
CA SER A 810 -39.71 54.73 -39.31
C SER A 810 -38.98 55.63 -38.31
N LYS A 811 -39.27 56.93 -38.37
CA LYS A 811 -38.57 57.96 -37.57
C LYS A 811 -38.93 57.83 -36.08
N PRO A 812 -37.95 57.75 -35.16
CA PRO A 812 -38.18 57.38 -33.77
C PRO A 812 -38.86 58.48 -32.94
N ILE A 813 -39.81 58.08 -32.08
CA ILE A 813 -40.38 58.91 -31.01
C ILE A 813 -39.27 59.12 -29.97
N VAL A 814 -38.92 60.37 -29.64
CA VAL A 814 -37.81 60.65 -28.70
C VAL A 814 -38.30 60.87 -27.27
N PRO A 815 -37.52 60.50 -26.24
CA PRO A 815 -37.86 60.69 -24.82
C PRO A 815 -37.97 62.16 -24.41
N GLU A 816 -38.95 62.50 -23.57
CA GLU A 816 -39.07 63.84 -22.94
C GLU A 816 -38.66 63.82 -21.46
N GLY A 817 -38.68 62.66 -20.79
CA GLY A 817 -38.30 62.52 -19.38
C GLY A 817 -37.82 61.11 -19.03
N ILE A 818 -36.91 61.00 -18.05
CA ILE A 818 -36.46 59.73 -17.44
C ILE A 818 -36.49 59.82 -15.91
N SER A 819 -36.90 58.75 -15.23
CA SER A 819 -36.95 58.69 -13.77
C SER A 819 -36.51 57.33 -13.24
N LEU A 820 -35.97 57.30 -12.02
CA LEU A 820 -35.49 56.09 -11.34
C LEU A 820 -36.41 55.68 -10.19
N ASN A 821 -36.53 54.37 -9.96
CA ASN A 821 -37.26 53.81 -8.81
C ASN A 821 -36.66 54.19 -7.44
N LYS A 822 -35.39 54.60 -7.40
CA LYS A 822 -34.70 55.09 -6.20
C LYS A 822 -33.82 56.28 -6.55
N ARG A 823 -33.73 57.23 -5.62
CA ARG A 823 -32.79 58.38 -5.69
C ARG A 823 -31.58 58.19 -4.79
N THR A 824 -31.69 57.36 -3.76
CA THR A 824 -30.59 56.99 -2.85
C THR A 824 -30.77 55.55 -2.39
N ILE A 825 -29.67 54.82 -2.22
CA ILE A 825 -29.67 53.45 -1.70
C ILE A 825 -28.43 53.17 -0.86
N ASP A 826 -28.63 52.42 0.24
CA ASP A 826 -27.58 51.89 1.10
C ASP A 826 -27.51 50.37 0.89
N ILE A 827 -26.34 49.85 0.47
CA ILE A 827 -26.09 48.40 0.26
C ILE A 827 -24.72 48.01 0.81
N SER A 828 -24.45 46.71 0.99
CA SER A 828 -23.13 46.23 1.42
C SER A 828 -22.27 45.78 0.23
N GLU A 829 -20.96 45.73 0.39
CA GLU A 829 -20.03 45.19 -0.62
C GLU A 829 -20.45 43.76 -1.07
N GLY A 830 -20.52 43.54 -2.38
CA GLY A 830 -21.02 42.32 -3.00
C GLY A 830 -22.55 42.16 -3.03
N ASP A 831 -23.31 43.09 -2.45
CA ASP A 831 -24.75 43.17 -2.68
C ASP A 831 -25.04 43.73 -4.08
N HIS A 832 -26.23 43.40 -4.57
CA HIS A 832 -26.69 43.82 -5.89
C HIS A 832 -28.07 44.45 -5.78
N PHE A 833 -28.37 45.41 -6.66
CA PHE A 833 -29.67 46.05 -6.70
C PHE A 833 -30.08 46.42 -8.12
N GLN A 834 -31.37 46.30 -8.43
CA GLN A 834 -31.91 46.68 -9.73
C GLN A 834 -32.46 48.11 -9.68
N LEU A 835 -31.76 49.05 -10.31
CA LEU A 835 -32.34 50.35 -10.65
C LEU A 835 -33.23 50.19 -11.88
N ILE A 836 -34.41 50.79 -11.83
CA ILE A 836 -35.39 50.72 -12.90
C ILE A 836 -35.61 52.14 -13.43
N ALA A 837 -35.21 52.37 -14.68
CA ALA A 837 -35.48 53.60 -15.40
C ALA A 837 -36.85 53.54 -16.09
N SER A 838 -37.64 54.61 -15.96
CA SER A 838 -38.93 54.78 -16.63
C SER A 838 -38.90 56.03 -17.51
N ILE A 839 -39.17 55.87 -18.81
CA ILE A 839 -39.19 56.93 -19.82
C ILE A 839 -40.60 57.47 -20.04
N SER A 840 -40.73 58.79 -20.26
CA SER A 840 -41.97 59.47 -20.65
C SER A 840 -41.79 60.23 -21.98
N PRO A 841 -42.72 60.14 -22.96
CA PRO A 841 -43.81 59.16 -22.99
C PRO A 841 -43.27 57.73 -23.12
N SER A 842 -43.99 56.74 -22.59
CA SER A 842 -43.49 55.36 -22.45
C SER A 842 -43.25 54.62 -23.76
N ASN A 843 -43.66 55.19 -24.90
CA ASN A 843 -43.48 54.67 -26.25
C ASN A 843 -42.32 55.34 -27.02
N ALA A 844 -41.49 56.15 -26.36
CA ALA A 844 -40.30 56.72 -26.96
C ALA A 844 -39.22 55.65 -27.21
N SER A 845 -38.66 55.65 -28.42
CA SER A 845 -37.56 54.78 -28.86
C SER A 845 -36.22 55.50 -28.67
N THR A 846 -35.47 55.07 -27.65
CA THR A 846 -34.09 55.51 -27.39
C THR A 846 -33.33 54.38 -26.69
N GLY A 847 -32.02 54.34 -26.87
CA GLY A 847 -31.10 53.70 -25.96
C GLY A 847 -31.03 54.42 -24.62
N ILE A 848 -30.91 53.63 -23.54
CA ILE A 848 -30.58 54.12 -22.21
C ILE A 848 -29.15 53.71 -21.90
N HIS A 849 -28.31 54.68 -21.55
CA HIS A 849 -26.92 54.51 -21.18
C HIS A 849 -26.79 54.69 -19.68
N TRP A 850 -26.27 53.64 -19.03
CA TRP A 850 -25.95 53.68 -17.61
C TRP A 850 -24.46 53.90 -17.45
N THR A 851 -24.09 54.78 -16.55
CA THR A 851 -22.69 54.99 -16.17
C THR A 851 -22.60 55.16 -14.67
N SER A 852 -21.50 54.69 -14.09
CA SER A 852 -21.13 55.00 -12.72
C SER A 852 -20.07 56.08 -12.75
N ASP A 853 -20.19 57.09 -11.88
CA ASP A 853 -19.11 58.07 -11.69
C ASP A 853 -17.85 57.43 -11.05
N ASN A 854 -17.98 56.27 -10.42
CA ASN A 854 -16.89 55.52 -9.83
C ASN A 854 -17.14 53.99 -9.87
N GLU A 855 -16.72 53.38 -10.98
CA GLU A 855 -16.80 51.93 -11.20
C GLU A 855 -15.95 51.09 -10.23
N ASN A 856 -15.01 51.69 -9.50
CA ASN A 856 -14.27 50.96 -8.46
C ASN A 856 -15.09 50.77 -7.17
N ILE A 857 -16.17 51.53 -6.99
CA ILE A 857 -17.04 51.48 -5.82
C ILE A 857 -18.35 50.76 -6.17
N VAL A 858 -18.98 51.12 -7.29
CA VAL A 858 -20.18 50.47 -7.81
C VAL A 858 -20.10 50.41 -9.32
N THR A 859 -20.24 49.23 -9.92
CA THR A 859 -20.51 49.10 -11.36
C THR A 859 -22.00 49.11 -11.63
N VAL A 860 -22.36 49.55 -12.82
CA VAL A 860 -23.73 49.47 -13.34
C VAL A 860 -23.69 48.82 -14.71
N SER A 861 -24.48 47.78 -14.90
CA SER A 861 -24.65 47.16 -16.22
C SER A 861 -25.50 48.06 -17.14
N ALA A 862 -25.51 47.73 -18.43
CA ALA A 862 -26.35 48.42 -19.42
C ALA A 862 -27.87 48.35 -19.13
N ASN A 863 -28.33 47.51 -18.18
CA ASN A 863 -29.72 47.43 -17.76
C ASN A 863 -30.00 48.00 -16.36
N GLY A 864 -29.05 48.75 -15.76
CA GLY A 864 -29.25 49.38 -14.45
C GLY A 864 -29.12 48.44 -13.26
N TYR A 865 -28.53 47.25 -13.45
CA TYR A 865 -28.18 46.36 -12.35
C TYR A 865 -26.85 46.83 -11.75
N ILE A 866 -26.91 47.27 -10.50
CA ILE A 866 -25.75 47.80 -9.81
C ILE A 866 -25.11 46.71 -8.95
N THR A 867 -23.78 46.61 -9.00
CA THR A 867 -22.97 45.70 -8.17
C THR A 867 -22.07 46.54 -7.27
N ALA A 868 -22.21 46.37 -5.96
CA ALA A 868 -21.33 47.00 -4.99
C ALA A 868 -19.95 46.31 -5.00
N ILE A 869 -18.90 47.05 -5.36
CA ILE A 869 -17.53 46.51 -5.50
C ILE A 869 -16.67 46.84 -4.28
N ALA A 870 -16.74 48.07 -3.77
CA ALA A 870 -15.94 48.49 -2.62
C ALA A 870 -16.69 49.49 -1.76
N SER A 871 -16.35 49.58 -0.48
CA SER A 871 -16.94 50.56 0.43
C SER A 871 -16.68 52.00 -0.05
N GLY A 872 -17.72 52.82 -0.04
CA GLY A 872 -17.62 54.20 -0.49
C GLY A 872 -18.94 54.69 -1.08
N GLU A 873 -18.88 55.76 -1.84
CA GLU A 873 -20.05 56.38 -2.46
C GLU A 873 -19.84 56.54 -3.97
N ALA A 874 -20.87 56.23 -4.75
CA ALA A 874 -20.91 56.43 -6.19
C ALA A 874 -22.29 56.93 -6.63
N ILE A 875 -22.33 57.77 -7.65
CA ILE A 875 -23.55 58.23 -8.32
C ILE A 875 -23.70 57.44 -9.62
N ILE A 876 -24.85 56.78 -9.75
CA ILE A 876 -25.23 56.09 -10.96
C ILE A 876 -26.07 57.03 -11.83
N HIS A 877 -25.57 57.30 -13.02
CA HIS A 877 -26.21 58.10 -14.05
C HIS A 877 -26.95 57.20 -15.04
N VAL A 878 -28.14 57.64 -15.43
CA VAL A 878 -28.90 57.04 -16.53
C VAL A 878 -29.26 58.13 -17.52
N ARG A 879 -28.88 57.95 -18.79
CA ARG A 879 -29.05 58.96 -19.85
C ARG A 879 -29.63 58.36 -21.12
N THR A 880 -30.58 59.04 -21.76
CA THR A 880 -31.11 58.65 -23.08
C THR A 880 -30.22 59.13 -24.23
N ASP A 881 -30.39 58.61 -25.45
CA ASP A 881 -29.59 59.06 -26.62
C ASP A 881 -29.77 60.55 -26.93
N ASN A 882 -30.94 61.12 -26.62
CA ASN A 882 -31.20 62.55 -26.73
C ASN A 882 -30.82 63.35 -25.46
N HIS A 883 -29.98 62.78 -24.61
CA HIS A 883 -29.34 63.39 -23.44
C HIS A 883 -30.26 63.75 -22.25
N VAL A 884 -31.44 63.14 -22.14
CA VAL A 884 -32.30 63.27 -20.94
C VAL A 884 -31.75 62.37 -19.83
N GLU A 885 -31.63 62.87 -18.59
CA GLU A 885 -30.84 62.22 -17.53
C GLU A 885 -31.56 62.12 -16.17
N ALA A 886 -31.29 61.03 -15.44
CA ALA A 886 -31.60 60.87 -14.02
C ALA A 886 -30.42 60.23 -13.27
N VAL A 887 -30.37 60.41 -11.95
CA VAL A 887 -29.27 59.93 -11.11
C VAL A 887 -29.75 59.24 -9.83
N CYS A 888 -28.97 58.29 -9.32
CA CYS A 888 -29.16 57.65 -8.02
C CYS A 888 -27.84 57.61 -7.24
N ARG A 889 -27.88 58.05 -5.98
CA ARG A 889 -26.74 58.00 -5.05
C ARG A 889 -26.66 56.65 -4.35
N VAL A 890 -25.56 55.93 -4.50
CA VAL A 890 -25.33 54.61 -3.88
C VAL A 890 -24.27 54.73 -2.80
N ILE A 891 -24.60 54.32 -1.59
CA ILE A 891 -23.67 54.23 -0.45
C ILE A 891 -23.39 52.74 -0.20
N VAL A 892 -22.16 52.32 -0.48
CA VAL A 892 -21.69 50.96 -0.21
C VAL A 892 -21.03 50.91 1.15
N LYS A 893 -21.62 50.13 2.06
CA LYS A 893 -21.04 49.79 3.36
C LYS A 893 -20.12 48.59 3.19
N GLN A 894 -18.99 48.61 3.89
CA GLN A 894 -18.10 47.46 3.91
C GLN A 894 -18.84 46.24 4.47
N ARG A 895 -18.78 45.09 3.79
CA ARG A 895 -19.38 43.86 4.31
C ARG A 895 -18.55 43.34 5.47
N GLU A 896 -19.19 43.11 6.63
CA GLU A 896 -18.50 42.52 7.78
C GLU A 896 -18.29 41.02 7.57
N ILE A 897 -17.04 40.59 7.45
CA ILE A 897 -16.65 39.17 7.44
C ILE A 897 -16.13 38.85 8.85
N PRO A 898 -16.92 38.19 9.72
CA PRO A 898 -16.52 37.95 11.10
C PRO A 898 -15.42 36.88 11.19
N ILE A 899 -14.59 36.98 12.23
CA ILE A 899 -13.62 35.92 12.56
C ILE A 899 -14.39 34.70 13.06
N THR A 900 -14.24 33.57 12.37
CA THR A 900 -14.90 32.31 12.73
C THR A 900 -14.03 31.44 13.63
N SER A 901 -12.71 31.43 13.42
CA SER A 901 -11.76 30.68 14.27
C SER A 901 -10.36 31.31 14.30
N VAL A 902 -9.58 30.90 15.29
CA VAL A 902 -8.14 31.18 15.42
C VAL A 902 -7.44 29.82 15.47
N SER A 903 -6.34 29.66 14.75
CA SER A 903 -5.42 28.52 14.91
C SER A 903 -4.09 28.99 15.47
N ILE A 904 -3.35 28.09 16.10
CA ILE A 904 -2.04 28.34 16.69
C ILE A 904 -1.03 27.35 16.12
N SER A 905 0.19 27.79 15.83
CA SER A 905 1.19 26.98 15.10
C SER A 905 1.57 25.68 15.82
N ASN A 906 1.45 25.67 17.16
CA ASN A 906 1.74 24.53 18.00
C ASN A 906 0.73 24.49 19.15
N THR A 907 0.12 23.34 19.41
CA THR A 907 -0.78 23.15 20.56
C THR A 907 -0.05 22.65 21.81
N TYR A 908 1.21 22.24 21.67
CA TYR A 908 2.10 21.85 22.77
C TYR A 908 3.56 22.20 22.46
N LEU A 909 4.29 22.73 23.45
CA LEU A 909 5.73 22.99 23.37
C LEU A 909 6.43 22.54 24.66
N SER A 910 7.62 21.96 24.50
CA SER A 910 8.53 21.68 25.62
C SER A 910 9.77 22.56 25.46
N LEU A 911 9.99 23.49 26.40
CA LEU A 911 11.07 24.47 26.35
C LEU A 911 12.01 24.27 27.54
N VAL A 912 13.27 24.64 27.38
CA VAL A 912 14.24 24.68 28.50
C VAL A 912 14.19 26.04 29.19
N GLN A 913 14.39 26.09 30.50
CA GLN A 913 14.39 27.34 31.27
C GLN A 913 15.41 28.33 30.69
N GLY A 914 14.95 29.55 30.40
CA GLY A 914 15.69 30.60 29.73
C GLY A 914 15.67 30.54 28.19
N GLN A 915 14.96 29.57 27.59
CA GLN A 915 14.78 29.48 26.15
C GLN A 915 13.63 30.39 25.69
N ASP A 916 13.86 31.08 24.57
CA ASP A 916 12.84 31.82 23.86
C ASP A 916 12.25 30.99 22.71
N TYR A 917 10.97 31.16 22.42
CA TYR A 917 10.29 30.51 21.30
C TYR A 917 9.23 31.44 20.67
N ASN A 918 9.25 31.58 19.34
CA ASN A 918 8.24 32.37 18.64
C ASN A 918 7.08 31.47 18.22
N ILE A 919 5.90 31.70 18.81
CA ILE A 919 4.65 31.04 18.41
C ILE A 919 3.84 31.99 17.52
N SER A 920 3.15 31.44 16.53
CA SER A 920 2.28 32.25 15.66
C SER A 920 0.83 31.76 15.73
N ALA A 921 -0.11 32.67 15.46
CA ALA A 921 -1.53 32.36 15.38
C ALA A 921 -2.11 32.95 14.10
N THR A 922 -3.03 32.21 13.48
CA THR A 922 -3.66 32.56 12.22
C THR A 922 -5.17 32.69 12.40
N ILE A 923 -5.74 33.78 11.87
CA ILE A 923 -7.18 34.07 11.94
C ILE A 923 -7.87 33.52 10.68
N TYR A 924 -9.03 32.88 10.86
CA TYR A 924 -9.89 32.42 9.77
C TYR A 924 -11.30 33.04 9.83
N PRO A 925 -11.92 33.32 8.67
CA PRO A 925 -11.31 33.25 7.34
C PRO A 925 -10.24 34.36 7.18
N SER A 926 -9.22 34.11 6.35
CA SER A 926 -8.08 35.02 6.21
C SER A 926 -8.45 36.38 5.61
N ASN A 927 -9.59 36.48 4.92
CA ASN A 927 -10.15 37.71 4.36
C ASN A 927 -11.15 38.41 5.30
N THR A 928 -11.14 38.11 6.61
CA THR A 928 -11.96 38.85 7.59
C THR A 928 -11.74 40.36 7.49
N THR A 929 -12.82 41.14 7.62
CA THR A 929 -12.79 42.61 7.68
C THR A 929 -12.62 43.14 9.11
N MET A 930 -12.66 42.27 10.11
CA MET A 930 -12.33 42.63 11.49
C MET A 930 -10.81 42.82 11.66
N GLY A 931 -10.41 43.63 12.65
CA GLY A 931 -9.00 43.79 12.99
C GLY A 931 -8.35 42.45 13.33
N LYS A 932 -7.24 42.12 12.65
CA LYS A 932 -6.51 40.85 12.79
C LYS A 932 -5.57 40.80 13.99
N VAL A 933 -5.85 41.61 15.00
CA VAL A 933 -5.04 41.69 16.22
C VAL A 933 -5.30 40.44 17.05
N ILE A 934 -4.24 39.68 17.33
CA ILE A 934 -4.25 38.61 18.32
C ILE A 934 -3.74 39.17 19.64
N ARG A 935 -4.55 39.00 20.69
CA ARG A 935 -4.12 39.23 22.07
C ARG A 935 -3.51 37.94 22.60
N TRP A 936 -2.25 38.03 22.98
CA TRP A 936 -1.51 36.96 23.61
C TRP A 936 -1.52 37.14 25.13
N TYR A 937 -1.75 36.07 25.86
CA TYR A 937 -1.53 36.06 27.30
C TYR A 937 -1.20 34.64 27.78
N SER A 938 -0.47 34.58 28.89
CA SER A 938 -0.15 33.33 29.58
C SER A 938 -1.06 33.17 30.80
N GLN A 939 -1.63 31.98 30.99
CA GLN A 939 -2.33 31.64 32.22
C GLN A 939 -1.37 31.47 33.42
N ASN A 940 -0.06 31.30 33.17
CA ASN A 940 0.96 31.19 34.20
C ASN A 940 2.26 31.89 33.77
N PRO A 941 2.32 33.23 33.85
CA PRO A 941 3.48 34.02 33.40
C PRO A 941 4.74 33.77 34.23
N GLU A 942 4.64 33.24 35.44
CA GLU A 942 5.82 32.86 36.24
C GLU A 942 6.56 31.66 35.62
N VAL A 943 5.87 30.82 34.84
CA VAL A 943 6.45 29.64 34.16
C VAL A 943 6.83 29.97 32.72
N ALA A 944 5.92 30.57 31.95
CA ALA A 944 6.20 31.01 30.59
C ALA A 944 5.50 32.35 30.32
N GLN A 945 6.28 33.38 30.02
CA GLN A 945 5.75 34.69 29.60
C GLN A 945 5.58 34.71 28.10
N ILE A 946 4.66 35.54 27.60
CA ILE A 946 4.51 35.82 26.18
C ILE A 946 4.34 37.31 25.97
N ASP A 947 5.02 37.86 24.98
CA ASP A 947 4.87 39.26 24.58
C ASP A 947 3.75 39.46 23.55
N SER A 948 3.51 40.71 23.17
CA SER A 948 2.48 41.06 22.16
C SER A 948 2.77 40.54 20.76
N ASN A 949 3.99 40.08 20.48
CA ASN A 949 4.43 39.58 19.17
C ASN A 949 4.44 38.05 19.09
N GLY A 950 4.03 37.35 20.15
CA GLY A 950 4.03 35.89 20.19
C GLY A 950 5.38 35.27 20.60
N LYS A 951 6.30 36.06 21.15
CA LYS A 951 7.56 35.53 21.69
C LYS A 951 7.34 35.02 23.11
N ILE A 952 7.47 33.71 23.28
CA ILE A 952 7.42 33.02 24.57
C ILE A 952 8.82 33.04 25.20
N GLN A 953 8.90 33.40 26.48
CA GLN A 953 10.10 33.23 27.30
C GLN A 953 9.82 32.20 28.39
N ALA A 954 10.58 31.11 28.43
CA ALA A 954 10.51 30.09 29.46
C ALA A 954 11.20 30.58 30.75
N VAL A 955 10.43 30.96 31.77
CA VAL A 955 10.95 31.64 32.97
C VAL A 955 11.31 30.66 34.09
N SER A 956 10.40 29.75 34.44
CA SER A 956 10.60 28.78 35.51
C SER A 956 10.02 27.42 35.17
N ILE A 957 10.52 26.37 35.83
CA ILE A 957 10.10 25.00 35.59
C ILE A 957 8.62 24.84 35.96
N GLY A 958 7.83 24.27 35.05
CA GLY A 958 6.40 24.08 35.29
C GLY A 958 5.60 23.97 34.01
N ASN A 959 4.28 24.11 34.15
CA ASN A 959 3.36 24.18 33.01
C ASN A 959 2.69 25.55 32.94
N ALA A 960 2.54 26.06 31.73
CA ALA A 960 1.78 27.26 31.42
C ALA A 960 0.92 27.02 30.17
N THR A 961 -0.22 27.70 30.08
CA THR A 961 -1.02 27.71 28.85
C THR A 961 -0.93 29.10 28.24
N ILE A 962 -0.49 29.16 26.99
CA ILE A 962 -0.50 30.36 26.18
C ILE A 962 -1.80 30.40 25.38
N ILE A 963 -2.49 31.54 25.41
CA ILE A 963 -3.74 31.75 24.71
C ILE A 963 -3.56 32.84 23.66
N ALA A 964 -3.95 32.53 22.43
CA ALA A 964 -4.15 33.48 21.34
C ALA A 964 -5.64 33.80 21.22
N GLU A 965 -6.04 35.06 21.44
CA GLU A 965 -7.43 35.50 21.37
C GLU A 965 -7.63 36.58 20.30
N SER A 966 -8.62 36.41 19.43
CA SER A 966 -9.03 37.42 18.45
C SER A 966 -9.85 38.54 19.09
N ILE A 967 -10.01 39.65 18.36
CA ILE A 967 -10.78 40.80 18.84
C ILE A 967 -12.26 40.49 19.15
N ASN A 968 -12.83 39.45 18.54
CA ASN A 968 -14.20 38.98 18.77
C ASN A 968 -14.30 37.75 19.70
N GLY A 969 -13.23 37.41 20.42
CA GLY A 969 -13.24 36.39 21.48
C GLY A 969 -13.05 34.95 21.03
N LYS A 970 -12.60 34.68 19.79
CA LYS A 970 -12.20 33.33 19.36
C LYS A 970 -10.80 33.02 19.87
N ARG A 971 -10.58 31.80 20.35
CA ARG A 971 -9.35 31.42 21.06
C ARG A 971 -8.70 30.16 20.49
N ALA A 972 -7.38 30.11 20.59
CA ALA A 972 -6.57 28.91 20.42
C ALA A 972 -5.54 28.83 21.57
N GLU A 973 -5.20 27.61 21.98
CA GLU A 973 -4.37 27.39 23.17
C GLU A 973 -3.15 26.51 22.86
N CYS A 974 -2.03 26.85 23.49
CA CYS A 974 -0.80 26.07 23.47
C CYS A 974 -0.37 25.74 24.89
N SER A 975 -0.20 24.45 25.19
CA SER A 975 0.35 23.99 26.47
C SER A 975 1.88 24.02 26.43
N ILE A 976 2.50 24.78 27.32
CA ILE A 976 3.95 24.90 27.48
C ILE A 976 4.40 24.10 28.69
N HIS A 977 5.39 23.24 28.51
CA HIS A 977 6.12 22.59 29.58
C HIS A 977 7.56 23.12 29.62
N VAL A 978 7.96 23.79 30.70
CA VAL A 978 9.32 24.30 30.88
C VAL A 978 10.14 23.33 31.73
N GLN A 979 11.28 22.87 31.19
CA GLN A 979 12.22 21.94 31.80
C GLN A 979 13.50 22.67 32.27
N LYS A 980 14.23 22.07 33.21
CA LYS A 980 15.44 22.70 33.78
C LYS A 980 16.57 22.79 32.74
N LYS A 981 17.30 23.92 32.71
CA LYS A 981 18.55 24.05 31.95
C LYS A 981 19.65 23.22 32.60
N GLU A 982 20.06 22.13 31.96
CA GLU A 982 21.20 21.32 32.41
C GLU A 982 22.51 22.02 32.00
N VAL A 983 23.36 22.32 33.00
CA VAL A 983 24.73 22.79 32.77
C VAL A 983 25.63 21.54 32.75
N PRO A 984 26.43 21.30 31.71
CA PRO A 984 27.31 20.14 31.66
C PRO A 984 28.42 20.24 32.71
N PRO A 985 28.79 19.15 33.41
CA PRO A 985 29.85 19.15 34.41
C PRO A 985 31.24 19.14 33.75
N ILE A 986 32.15 19.96 34.31
CA ILE A 986 33.58 19.99 34.00
C ILE A 986 34.22 18.68 34.49
N VAL A 987 35.00 18.02 33.63
CA VAL A 987 35.62 16.69 33.86
C VAL A 987 37.06 16.84 34.38
N SER A 988 37.45 15.98 35.34
CA SER A 988 38.85 15.64 35.66
C SER A 988 38.95 14.13 36.02
N PRO A 989 40.01 13.39 35.62
CA PRO A 989 40.11 11.91 35.74
C PRO A 989 41.04 11.46 36.90
N PRO A 990 41.38 10.16 37.07
CA PRO A 990 40.54 8.96 37.29
C PRO A 990 41.00 8.14 38.54
N SER A 991 40.13 7.36 39.20
CA SER A 991 40.48 6.00 39.73
C SER A 991 39.35 5.34 40.54
N SER A 992 39.17 4.04 40.23
CA SER A 992 38.83 2.89 41.09
C SER A 992 37.48 2.79 41.82
N GLU A 993 36.88 1.61 41.60
CA GLU A 993 35.90 0.87 42.42
C GLU A 993 34.38 1.04 42.14
N THR A 994 33.90 0.01 41.42
CA THR A 994 32.68 -0.80 41.58
C THR A 994 31.32 -0.18 41.99
N PRO A 995 30.22 -0.56 41.29
CA PRO A 995 28.94 0.11 41.41
C PRO A 995 28.08 -0.46 42.55
N SER A 996 27.53 0.42 43.39
CA SER A 996 26.34 0.15 44.19
C SER A 996 25.19 1.06 43.74
N VAL A 997 24.00 0.47 43.69
CA VAL A 997 22.75 1.01 43.11
C VAL A 997 22.16 2.15 43.98
N PRO A 998 21.63 3.26 43.41
CA PRO A 998 20.82 4.21 44.16
C PRO A 998 19.35 3.82 44.20
N ASP A 999 18.78 3.96 45.39
CA ASP A 999 17.37 3.82 45.72
C ASP A 999 16.51 4.94 45.12
N THR A 1000 15.28 4.54 44.85
CA THR A 1000 14.13 5.32 44.40
C THR A 1000 13.65 6.34 45.44
N THR A 1001 13.23 7.53 45.00
CA THR A 1001 12.01 8.15 45.55
C THR A 1001 11.29 8.95 44.47
N ALA A 1002 10.01 8.63 44.30
CA ALA A 1002 9.04 9.32 43.46
C ALA A 1002 8.21 10.32 44.30
N PRO A 1003 7.73 11.46 43.77
CA PRO A 1003 6.80 12.33 44.47
C PRO A 1003 5.36 11.81 44.39
N GLN A 1004 4.64 12.04 45.48
CA GLN A 1004 3.32 11.52 45.84
C GLN A 1004 2.17 12.04 44.96
N VAL A 1005 1.26 11.11 44.67
CA VAL A 1005 -0.01 11.27 43.97
C VAL A 1005 -1.09 11.79 44.92
N ASN A 1006 -1.82 12.85 44.54
CA ASN A 1006 -3.07 13.21 45.22
C ASN A 1006 -4.23 12.40 44.63
N LYS A 1007 -4.85 11.60 45.50
CA LYS A 1007 -5.90 10.60 45.26
C LYS A 1007 -7.26 11.25 44.94
N LYS A 1008 -7.88 10.86 43.81
CA LYS A 1008 -9.24 10.27 43.72
C LYS A 1008 -9.71 10.16 42.26
N ALA A 1009 -9.41 9.02 41.64
CA ALA A 1009 -10.24 8.27 40.68
C ALA A 1009 -9.34 7.21 40.04
N GLU A 1010 -9.61 5.94 40.31
CA GLU A 1010 -8.93 4.81 39.68
C GLU A 1010 -9.27 4.80 38.18
N GLY A 1011 -8.29 4.93 37.29
CA GLY A 1011 -8.62 4.95 35.87
C GLY A 1011 -7.44 5.08 34.92
N PHE A 1012 -7.49 4.26 33.86
CA PHE A 1012 -6.67 4.41 32.67
C PHE A 1012 -6.88 5.78 32.03
N TYR A 1013 -5.80 6.46 31.66
CA TYR A 1013 -5.90 7.65 30.79
C TYR A 1013 -5.57 7.21 29.36
N GLN A 1014 -6.59 7.15 28.51
CA GLN A 1014 -6.44 6.76 27.12
C GLN A 1014 -6.06 8.00 26.29
N LEU A 1015 -4.84 7.99 25.74
CA LEU A 1015 -4.33 9.08 24.89
C LEU A 1015 -4.71 8.88 23.41
N SER A 1016 -4.89 7.61 22.98
CA SER A 1016 -5.39 7.24 21.64
C SER A 1016 -5.89 5.78 21.61
N ARG A 1017 -6.35 5.27 20.46
CA ARG A 1017 -6.70 3.83 20.29
C ARG A 1017 -5.53 2.88 20.64
N ARG A 1018 -4.27 3.33 20.55
CA ARG A 1018 -3.05 2.49 20.69
C ARG A 1018 -2.07 2.96 21.77
N VAL A 1019 -2.38 4.03 22.53
CA VAL A 1019 -1.51 4.57 23.59
C VAL A 1019 -2.32 4.92 24.84
N ARG A 1020 -1.87 4.45 26.00
CA ARG A 1020 -2.53 4.66 27.31
C ARG A 1020 -1.50 5.01 28.37
N ILE A 1021 -1.85 5.84 29.34
CA ILE A 1021 -1.07 6.01 30.58
C ILE A 1021 -1.76 5.19 31.67
N PHE A 1022 -0.97 4.33 32.31
CA PHE A 1022 -1.39 3.47 33.41
C PHE A 1022 -0.60 3.82 34.66
N SER A 1023 -1.30 4.29 35.70
CA SER A 1023 -0.76 4.40 37.05
C SER A 1023 -1.63 3.57 37.96
N SER A 1024 -1.12 2.41 38.42
CA SER A 1024 -1.82 1.58 39.40
C SER A 1024 -1.19 1.76 40.78
N PRO A 1025 -1.99 2.00 41.83
CA PRO A 1025 -1.52 2.06 43.21
C PRO A 1025 -1.07 0.70 43.77
N ASN A 1026 -1.24 -0.39 43.00
CA ASN A 1026 -0.78 -1.75 43.33
C ASN A 1026 -0.12 -2.46 42.15
N ALA A 1027 0.88 -1.82 41.52
CA ALA A 1027 1.69 -2.44 40.47
C ALA A 1027 2.37 -3.74 40.93
N SER A 1028 2.60 -3.93 42.24
CA SER A 1028 3.11 -5.19 42.83
C SER A 1028 2.26 -6.42 42.54
N LYS A 1029 1.00 -6.24 42.14
CA LYS A 1029 0.09 -7.30 41.71
C LYS A 1029 0.29 -7.74 40.25
N TYR A 1030 1.23 -7.16 39.51
CA TYR A 1030 1.43 -7.48 38.10
C TYR A 1030 2.83 -8.04 37.83
N TYR A 1031 2.95 -8.83 36.77
CA TYR A 1031 4.22 -9.34 36.28
C TYR A 1031 4.46 -8.88 34.86
N ARG A 1032 5.72 -8.60 34.53
CA ARG A 1032 6.16 -8.18 33.20
C ARG A 1032 6.69 -9.39 32.46
N TYR A 1033 6.23 -9.57 31.24
CA TYR A 1033 6.64 -10.66 30.37
C TYR A 1033 7.34 -10.11 29.14
N ASP A 1034 8.40 -10.78 28.71
CA ASP A 1034 8.99 -10.56 27.39
C ASP A 1034 8.50 -11.68 26.47
N PRO A 1035 7.53 -11.43 25.57
CA PRO A 1035 7.01 -12.44 24.66
C PRO A 1035 8.04 -12.87 23.61
N PHE A 1036 9.01 -12.02 23.30
CA PHE A 1036 10.06 -12.33 22.32
C PHE A 1036 11.17 -13.19 22.92
N LYS A 1037 11.41 -13.06 24.24
CA LYS A 1037 12.35 -13.93 24.98
C LYS A 1037 11.66 -15.05 25.77
N ARG A 1038 10.33 -15.16 25.64
CA ARG A 1038 9.44 -16.05 26.41
C ARG A 1038 9.71 -16.08 27.92
N LYS A 1039 10.21 -14.99 28.49
CA LYS A 1039 10.75 -14.95 29.87
C LYS A 1039 10.01 -13.93 30.73
N TRP A 1040 9.74 -14.30 31.97
CA TRP A 1040 9.26 -13.37 32.98
C TRP A 1040 10.36 -12.42 33.40
N LEU A 1041 10.12 -11.11 33.24
CA LEU A 1041 11.03 -10.03 33.64
C LEU A 1041 10.84 -9.63 35.12
N GLY A 1042 10.05 -10.40 35.87
CA GLY A 1042 9.75 -10.18 37.29
C GLY A 1042 8.49 -9.37 37.54
N ASN A 1043 8.14 -9.22 38.83
CA ASN A 1043 6.97 -8.45 39.25
C ASN A 1043 7.16 -6.95 38.98
N MET A 1044 6.05 -6.21 39.04
CA MET A 1044 6.01 -4.77 38.82
C MET A 1044 6.09 -3.95 40.10
N SER A 1045 6.47 -4.56 41.23
CA SER A 1045 6.53 -3.90 42.54
C SER A 1045 7.37 -2.62 42.51
N LYS A 1046 8.45 -2.59 41.72
CA LYS A 1046 9.35 -1.42 41.55
C LYS A 1046 8.70 -0.23 40.82
N TYR A 1047 7.53 -0.44 40.21
CA TYR A 1047 6.77 0.54 39.43
C TYR A 1047 5.45 0.93 40.11
N ASN A 1048 5.31 0.64 41.40
CA ASN A 1048 4.09 0.98 42.14
C ASN A 1048 3.89 2.50 42.19
N GLN A 1049 2.67 2.97 41.87
CA GLN A 1049 2.32 4.40 41.80
C GLN A 1049 3.13 5.22 40.77
N LYS A 1050 3.93 4.57 39.92
CA LYS A 1050 4.69 5.23 38.85
C LYS A 1050 3.87 5.22 37.56
N PRO A 1051 3.77 6.35 36.84
CA PRO A 1051 3.05 6.40 35.57
C PRO A 1051 3.82 5.60 34.51
N LEU A 1052 3.13 4.66 33.88
CA LEU A 1052 3.64 3.85 32.78
C LEU A 1052 2.98 4.29 31.49
N LEU A 1053 3.78 4.49 30.45
CA LEU A 1053 3.28 4.65 29.10
C LEU A 1053 3.09 3.27 28.49
N LEU A 1054 1.84 2.91 28.24
CA LEU A 1054 1.45 1.69 27.55
C LEU A 1054 1.26 2.01 26.07
N THR A 1055 1.95 1.28 25.21
CA THR A 1055 1.87 1.41 23.76
C THR A 1055 1.54 0.05 23.15
N ARG A 1056 0.86 0.07 21.99
CA ARG A 1056 0.66 -1.06 21.05
C ARG A 1056 0.26 -2.39 21.70
N GLU A 1057 -1.00 -2.77 21.55
CA GLU A 1057 -1.52 -4.04 22.05
C GLU A 1057 -0.97 -5.22 21.23
N TYR A 1058 -0.33 -6.18 21.91
CA TYR A 1058 0.10 -7.46 21.38
C TYR A 1058 -0.88 -8.54 21.84
N VAL A 1059 -1.43 -9.32 20.92
CA VAL A 1059 -2.27 -10.48 21.25
C VAL A 1059 -1.48 -11.74 20.93
N ASN A 1060 -1.29 -12.61 21.93
CA ASN A 1060 -0.58 -13.87 21.69
C ASN A 1060 -1.50 -14.91 21.02
N ALA A 1061 -0.92 -16.04 20.56
CA ALA A 1061 -1.65 -17.13 19.91
C ALA A 1061 -2.78 -17.76 20.75
N SER A 1062 -2.79 -17.54 22.07
CA SER A 1062 -3.86 -17.96 22.99
C SER A 1062 -4.97 -16.89 23.17
N GLY A 1063 -4.99 -15.86 22.33
CA GLY A 1063 -5.97 -14.77 22.36
C GLY A 1063 -5.82 -13.82 23.55
N THR A 1064 -4.70 -13.88 24.28
CA THR A 1064 -4.46 -13.02 25.45
C THR A 1064 -3.77 -11.75 25.01
N SER A 1065 -4.38 -10.61 25.34
CA SER A 1065 -3.85 -9.29 24.98
C SER A 1065 -2.89 -8.74 26.03
N TYR A 1066 -1.87 -8.03 25.57
CA TYR A 1066 -0.80 -7.43 26.35
C TYR A 1066 -0.49 -6.02 25.86
N TRP A 1067 -0.13 -5.12 26.77
CA TRP A 1067 0.35 -3.79 26.45
C TRP A 1067 1.86 -3.72 26.63
N SER A 1068 2.56 -3.12 25.66
CA SER A 1068 3.99 -2.83 25.77
C SER A 1068 4.18 -1.63 26.70
N ALA A 1069 4.85 -1.83 27.83
CA ALA A 1069 4.97 -0.82 28.88
C ALA A 1069 6.33 -0.14 28.90
N TYR A 1070 6.31 1.17 29.09
CA TYR A 1070 7.48 2.03 29.13
C TYR A 1070 7.45 2.87 30.41
N TYR A 1071 8.60 2.99 31.05
CA TYR A 1071 8.83 3.88 32.19
C TYR A 1071 10.02 4.77 31.85
N ASN A 1072 9.83 6.10 31.88
CA ASN A 1072 10.83 7.09 31.47
C ASN A 1072 11.45 6.81 30.08
N GLY A 1073 10.61 6.50 29.09
CA GLY A 1073 11.06 6.20 27.72
C GLY A 1073 11.75 4.84 27.54
N LYS A 1074 12.07 4.13 28.62
CA LYS A 1074 12.67 2.79 28.55
C LYS A 1074 11.59 1.72 28.57
N TRP A 1075 11.66 0.81 27.61
CA TRP A 1075 10.79 -0.37 27.58
C TRP A 1075 11.06 -1.26 28.80
N ILE A 1076 10.02 -1.63 29.53
CA ILE A 1076 10.12 -2.43 30.75
C ILE A 1076 9.46 -3.80 30.63
N GLY A 1077 8.81 -4.13 29.52
CA GLY A 1077 8.15 -5.42 29.29
C GLY A 1077 6.68 -5.29 28.89
N TYR A 1078 6.06 -6.42 28.56
CA TYR A 1078 4.62 -6.49 28.31
C TYR A 1078 3.84 -6.79 29.58
N ILE A 1079 2.66 -6.17 29.71
CA ILE A 1079 1.74 -6.33 30.83
C ILE A 1079 0.40 -6.83 30.30
N ASN A 1080 -0.17 -7.85 30.93
CA ASN A 1080 -1.45 -8.45 30.52
C ASN A 1080 -2.60 -7.43 30.59
N SER A 1081 -3.33 -7.25 29.49
CA SER A 1081 -4.49 -6.35 29.36
C SER A 1081 -5.62 -6.66 30.36
N TYR A 1082 -5.70 -7.90 30.85
CA TYR A 1082 -6.67 -8.34 31.86
C TYR A 1082 -6.22 -8.01 33.28
N ALA A 1083 -4.92 -8.08 33.56
CA ALA A 1083 -4.33 -7.69 34.85
C ALA A 1083 -4.45 -6.19 35.08
N LEU A 1084 -4.44 -5.40 34.02
CA LEU A 1084 -4.74 -3.97 34.04
C LEU A 1084 -6.13 -3.64 34.65
N LYS A 1085 -7.09 -4.57 34.63
CA LYS A 1085 -8.45 -4.37 35.18
C LYS A 1085 -8.75 -5.18 36.46
N ASN A 1086 -7.88 -6.10 36.90
CA ASN A 1086 -8.12 -7.04 38.01
C ASN A 1086 -6.84 -7.38 38.80
N THR A 1087 -6.95 -7.94 40.02
CA THR A 1087 -5.78 -8.46 40.78
C THR A 1087 -5.42 -9.86 40.29
N VAL A 1088 -4.19 -10.08 39.79
CA VAL A 1088 -3.81 -11.31 39.06
C VAL A 1088 -2.42 -11.80 39.55
N LYS A 1089 -2.28 -13.01 40.12
CA LYS A 1089 -1.00 -13.51 40.68
C LYS A 1089 -0.02 -13.98 39.59
N LYS A 1090 1.25 -14.22 39.97
CA LYS A 1090 2.36 -14.73 39.11
C LYS A 1090 1.94 -15.89 38.20
N ASP A 1091 1.07 -16.76 38.71
CA ASP A 1091 0.64 -17.99 38.04
C ASP A 1091 -0.72 -17.84 37.35
N THR A 1092 -1.24 -16.62 37.25
CA THR A 1092 -2.55 -16.35 36.62
C THR A 1092 -2.38 -15.92 35.16
N TYR A 1093 -1.35 -16.48 34.51
CA TYR A 1093 -1.23 -16.50 33.06
C TYR A 1093 -1.88 -17.78 32.58
N PHE A 1094 -3.04 -17.65 31.94
CA PHE A 1094 -3.44 -18.53 30.86
C PHE A 1094 -4.63 -17.84 30.18
N GLY A 1095 -4.45 -17.44 28.91
CA GLY A 1095 -5.51 -17.73 27.96
C GLY A 1095 -5.84 -19.21 28.17
N TRP A 1096 -7.10 -19.49 28.54
CA TRP A 1096 -7.62 -20.77 29.00
C TRP A 1096 -6.68 -21.95 28.71
N GLY A 1097 -5.75 -22.19 29.63
CA GLY A 1097 -4.84 -23.32 29.58
C GLY A 1097 -5.68 -24.58 29.74
N GLU A 1098 -5.17 -25.68 29.20
CA GLU A 1098 -5.91 -26.94 29.02
C GLU A 1098 -6.54 -27.53 30.29
N ASN A 1099 -6.27 -26.97 31.48
CA ASN A 1099 -6.76 -27.45 32.77
C ASN A 1099 -7.62 -26.47 33.61
N ASN A 1100 -8.00 -25.28 33.12
CA ASN A 1100 -8.83 -24.36 33.93
C ASN A 1100 -10.33 -24.41 33.58
N SER A 1101 -11.01 -25.38 34.19
CA SER A 1101 -12.47 -25.52 34.16
C SER A 1101 -13.14 -24.46 35.05
N ARG A 1102 -13.84 -23.47 34.48
CA ARG A 1102 -14.71 -22.55 35.25
C ARG A 1102 -16.17 -22.96 35.15
N TYR A 1103 -16.90 -22.84 36.25
CA TYR A 1103 -18.33 -23.14 36.29
C TYR A 1103 -19.19 -21.87 36.30
N PHE A 1104 -20.20 -21.81 35.44
CA PHE A 1104 -21.13 -20.69 35.34
C PHE A 1104 -22.59 -21.16 35.47
N ASN A 1105 -23.40 -20.38 36.19
CA ASN A 1105 -24.85 -20.55 36.25
C ASN A 1105 -25.51 -19.49 35.38
N THR A 1106 -26.41 -19.88 34.48
CA THR A 1106 -27.17 -18.98 33.61
C THR A 1106 -28.57 -18.75 34.19
N PRO A 1107 -28.80 -17.71 35.02
CA PRO A 1107 -30.15 -17.40 35.53
C PRO A 1107 -31.10 -16.96 34.40
N ASN A 1108 -30.57 -16.36 33.32
CA ASN A 1108 -31.33 -15.94 32.13
C ASN A 1108 -30.84 -16.63 30.84
N PRO A 1109 -30.99 -17.96 30.72
CA PRO A 1109 -30.44 -18.74 29.61
C PRO A 1109 -31.11 -18.47 28.26
N GLN A 1110 -32.27 -17.80 28.24
CA GLN A 1110 -32.99 -17.43 27.02
C GLN A 1110 -32.25 -16.44 26.11
N ASN A 1111 -31.24 -15.75 26.65
CA ASN A 1111 -30.46 -14.73 25.92
C ASN A 1111 -29.20 -15.31 25.26
N TYR A 1112 -28.92 -16.60 25.42
CA TYR A 1112 -27.70 -17.23 24.92
C TYR A 1112 -28.02 -18.28 23.84
N TRP A 1113 -27.23 -18.25 22.77
CA TRP A 1113 -27.26 -19.22 21.68
C TRP A 1113 -26.00 -20.08 21.69
N LEU A 1114 -26.19 -21.39 21.46
CA LEU A 1114 -25.10 -22.32 21.20
C LEU A 1114 -24.73 -22.28 19.72
N TYR A 1115 -23.44 -22.18 19.44
CA TYR A 1115 -22.84 -22.13 18.13
C TYR A 1115 -21.97 -23.37 17.91
N ASN A 1116 -22.02 -23.95 16.70
CA ASN A 1116 -21.14 -25.03 16.29
C ASN A 1116 -20.06 -24.50 15.35
N ALA A 1117 -18.83 -24.46 15.84
CA ALA A 1117 -17.69 -23.97 15.07
C ALA A 1117 -17.31 -24.87 13.89
N GLY A 1118 -17.51 -26.19 13.99
CA GLY A 1118 -17.16 -27.12 12.91
C GLY A 1118 -18.10 -27.04 11.70
N SER A 1119 -19.28 -26.43 11.86
CA SER A 1119 -20.30 -26.33 10.82
C SER A 1119 -20.76 -24.90 10.53
N ASP A 1120 -20.14 -23.90 11.18
CA ASP A 1120 -20.52 -22.48 11.18
C ASP A 1120 -22.04 -22.21 11.28
N LYS A 1121 -22.72 -22.86 12.22
CA LYS A 1121 -24.18 -22.72 12.41
C LYS A 1121 -24.56 -22.50 13.86
N TRP A 1122 -25.56 -21.65 14.08
CA TRP A 1122 -26.23 -21.51 15.37
C TRP A 1122 -27.14 -22.72 15.62
N LEU A 1123 -26.87 -23.46 16.69
CA LEU A 1123 -27.57 -24.70 17.00
C LEU A 1123 -28.94 -24.44 17.61
N LYS A 1124 -28.98 -23.78 18.78
CA LYS A 1124 -30.20 -23.54 19.57
C LYS A 1124 -29.97 -22.58 20.72
N ARG A 1125 -31.05 -21.97 21.22
CA ARG A 1125 -31.03 -21.20 22.48
C ARG A 1125 -30.79 -22.09 23.68
N MET A 1126 -30.13 -21.56 24.70
CA MET A 1126 -29.81 -22.29 25.94
C MET A 1126 -31.01 -22.42 26.89
N THR A 1127 -32.24 -22.13 26.48
CA THR A 1127 -33.45 -22.16 27.34
C THR A 1127 -33.64 -23.47 28.12
N GLN A 1128 -33.33 -24.63 27.53
CA GLN A 1128 -33.42 -25.95 28.18
C GLN A 1128 -32.41 -26.19 29.32
N TYR A 1129 -31.48 -25.25 29.50
CA TYR A 1129 -30.32 -25.34 30.39
C TYR A 1129 -30.43 -24.38 31.59
N ARG A 1130 -31.65 -23.90 31.90
CA ARG A 1130 -31.93 -22.97 33.00
C ARG A 1130 -31.49 -23.52 34.35
N ASN A 1131 -30.81 -22.68 35.13
CA ASN A 1131 -30.30 -22.99 36.47
C ASN A 1131 -29.35 -24.20 36.54
N LYS A 1132 -28.77 -24.60 35.39
CA LYS A 1132 -27.75 -25.63 35.34
C LYS A 1132 -26.36 -24.97 35.37
N LYS A 1133 -25.40 -25.70 35.94
CA LYS A 1133 -24.01 -25.28 36.11
C LYS A 1133 -23.17 -25.83 34.95
N PHE A 1134 -22.61 -24.95 34.13
CA PHE A 1134 -21.83 -25.31 32.94
C PHE A 1134 -20.35 -25.10 33.19
N MET A 1135 -19.52 -26.04 32.72
CA MET A 1135 -18.08 -25.94 32.72
C MET A 1135 -17.61 -25.37 31.37
N ILE A 1136 -16.79 -24.34 31.40
CA ILE A 1136 -16.17 -23.75 30.21
C ILE A 1136 -14.70 -24.18 30.16
N LYS A 1137 -14.14 -24.46 28.97
CA LYS A 1137 -12.76 -24.96 28.83
C LYS A 1137 -11.86 -24.22 27.85
N ARG A 1138 -12.26 -24.00 26.59
CA ARG A 1138 -11.40 -23.44 25.52
C ARG A 1138 -12.04 -22.22 24.87
N SER A 1139 -11.23 -21.28 24.39
CA SER A 1139 -11.69 -20.13 23.61
C SER A 1139 -11.40 -20.29 22.12
N LEU A 1140 -12.34 -19.84 21.28
CA LEU A 1140 -12.21 -19.78 19.83
C LEU A 1140 -12.36 -18.31 19.40
N ALA A 1141 -11.31 -17.74 18.80
CA ALA A 1141 -11.34 -16.42 18.19
C ALA A 1141 -11.59 -16.57 16.68
N ARG A 1142 -12.53 -15.78 16.13
CA ARG A 1142 -12.78 -15.70 14.68
C ARG A 1142 -12.01 -14.53 14.06
N ALA A 1143 -11.84 -14.57 12.75
CA ALA A 1143 -11.14 -13.53 11.96
C ALA A 1143 -11.79 -12.14 12.06
N ASP A 1144 -13.10 -12.07 12.36
CA ASP A 1144 -13.84 -10.83 12.60
C ASP A 1144 -13.58 -10.22 14.01
N GLY A 1145 -12.71 -10.85 14.80
CA GLY A 1145 -12.37 -10.42 16.16
C GLY A 1145 -13.35 -10.90 17.24
N SER A 1146 -14.38 -11.67 16.89
CA SER A 1146 -15.34 -12.22 17.86
C SER A 1146 -14.78 -13.44 18.58
N LEU A 1147 -14.99 -13.50 19.91
CA LEU A 1147 -14.46 -14.55 20.78
C LEU A 1147 -15.59 -15.43 21.32
N TYR A 1148 -15.40 -16.74 21.31
CA TYR A 1148 -16.36 -17.76 21.75
C TYR A 1148 -15.73 -18.71 22.77
N TYR A 1149 -16.54 -19.34 23.62
CA TYR A 1149 -16.08 -20.28 24.65
C TYR A 1149 -16.79 -21.64 24.55
N SER A 1150 -16.03 -22.75 24.62
CA SER A 1150 -16.59 -24.11 24.62
C SER A 1150 -17.25 -24.44 25.95
N CYS A 1151 -18.51 -24.86 25.91
CA CYS A 1151 -19.35 -25.13 27.07
C CYS A 1151 -19.61 -26.64 27.24
N TYR A 1152 -19.59 -27.12 28.48
CA TYR A 1152 -19.82 -28.50 28.88
C TYR A 1152 -20.85 -28.56 30.01
N LEU A 1153 -21.77 -29.52 29.96
CA LEU A 1153 -22.66 -29.86 31.07
C LEU A 1153 -22.22 -31.19 31.66
N GLY A 1154 -21.65 -31.16 32.87
CA GLY A 1154 -20.81 -32.26 33.34
C GLY A 1154 -19.60 -32.43 32.41
N ASN A 1155 -19.34 -33.65 31.94
CA ASN A 1155 -18.25 -33.93 30.98
C ASN A 1155 -18.70 -33.88 29.50
N LYS A 1156 -19.99 -33.62 29.22
CA LYS A 1156 -20.52 -33.61 27.85
C LYS A 1156 -20.41 -32.22 27.23
N TRP A 1157 -19.70 -32.11 26.11
CA TRP A 1157 -19.65 -30.87 25.31
C TRP A 1157 -21.01 -30.56 24.70
N ILE A 1158 -21.43 -29.30 24.76
CA ILE A 1158 -22.76 -28.87 24.28
C ILE A 1158 -22.71 -27.76 23.21
N GLY A 1159 -21.54 -27.19 22.91
CA GLY A 1159 -21.37 -26.14 21.89
C GLY A 1159 -20.47 -24.99 22.34
N TYR A 1160 -20.33 -23.98 21.50
CA TYR A 1160 -19.64 -22.72 21.80
C TYR A 1160 -20.65 -21.61 22.12
N VAL A 1161 -20.29 -20.66 22.98
CA VAL A 1161 -21.13 -19.48 23.29
C VAL A 1161 -20.27 -18.21 23.17
N ASN A 1162 -20.83 -17.15 22.60
CA ASN A 1162 -20.12 -15.89 22.39
C ASN A 1162 -19.72 -15.24 23.74
N SER A 1163 -18.48 -14.75 23.82
CA SER A 1163 -17.88 -14.09 24.98
C SER A 1163 -18.60 -12.83 25.45
N TRP A 1164 -19.18 -12.04 24.53
CA TRP A 1164 -19.98 -10.86 24.87
C TRP A 1164 -21.25 -11.22 25.64
N GLY A 1165 -21.80 -12.41 25.40
CA GLY A 1165 -22.93 -12.93 26.17
C GLY A 1165 -22.59 -13.13 27.66
N PHE A 1166 -21.35 -13.48 28.00
CA PHE A 1166 -20.95 -13.68 29.39
C PHE A 1166 -20.46 -12.40 30.11
N GLN A 1167 -20.14 -11.33 29.36
CA GLN A 1167 -19.58 -10.10 29.93
C GLN A 1167 -20.62 -9.07 30.38
N ASN A 1168 -21.90 -9.24 30.01
CA ASN A 1168 -23.01 -8.38 30.45
C ASN A 1168 -23.84 -9.07 31.55
N GLN A 1169 -23.27 -9.23 32.74
CA GLN A 1169 -24.01 -9.42 33.99
C GLN A 1169 -24.14 -8.10 34.74
#